data_AF-A0A937HKE6-F1
#
_entry.id   AF-A0A937HKE6-F1
#
_cell.length_a   1.000
_cell.length_b   1.000
_cell.length_c   1.000
_cell.angle_alpha   90.00
_cell.angle_beta   90.00
_cell.angle_gamma   90.00
#
_symmetry.space_group_name_H-M   'P 1'
#
loop_
_entity.id
_entity.type
_entity.pdbx_description
1 polymer ?
#
loop_
_entity_poly.entity_id
_entity_poly.type
_entity_poly.pdbx_seq_one_letter_code
_entity_poly.pdbx_strand_id
1 'polypeptide(L)'
;MLKYIVLVFIFLLHGCGGGGSDKQPTHQDDSSHIPDHSPDDDPNNNPDDNPDDNPDDNPDDNPDDNPDDTAVLNQPPAKVVKTVKCDEAKSSKLQEEGQRWSDLTQLPIKDKPISVYNIQWTPNNMLLLYPNNVFFAAEHGIRVGDPSSEAHVLPDKALSGNTPFEYRKLNRWGVTEVPLRWPIYLQQEGHVVLRPHIEVLALQKQAEVAVQLVDLATNEATAATCVTRTRSADNSAQWKVTIPDVKPGSYEVQLIAKKIPRTDLGVGTFRRITVEGTAIQPNQAGVIRARFRPDSQHLRFGSSMIKDKDIEHWVIRTEASSGQEDLYAPITTPFGYLGSRRQKDTGLPYIFNFSLWSYDQIDTPITRATDWSHLLAVGHPDAKYSTFDHEGTGVKFKEWEPYKDNTSPIQTLLIKRKQATTPSTNTGVSSEFDTYHAMFYKPKKQAWQFAYAGRSKKTVGKENKFGTFLEIPGPPTINRTGYNRRQVTYVGWAFSQGKWYPLDIIKPEGSYRNVNKIWRMNAAGNGFVAIVGGYEHFIYPEQPKPIQLSQPIMEPPKGTPKRILVNPFVKLESVSKTQVALKVIGKPPLEVTIYHGANNAMTFAEGINVESRKPSRHNVIDGWTFKQQLTLSKPGKHTIPIQLTSGHFVRVYVKNKEGQA
;
A
#
# COMPACT_ATOMS: atom_id res chain seq x y z
N MET A 1 -38.42 -11.42 -47.25
CA MET A 1 -38.73 -10.17 -46.54
C MET A 1 -39.58 -10.56 -45.32
N LEU A 2 -38.98 -10.72 -44.14
CA LEU A 2 -39.62 -10.64 -42.81
C LEU A 2 -38.51 -10.79 -41.75
N LYS A 3 -38.41 -9.82 -40.85
CA LYS A 3 -37.44 -9.75 -39.74
C LYS A 3 -37.95 -10.58 -38.57
N TYR A 4 -37.10 -11.37 -37.91
CA TYR A 4 -37.39 -11.88 -36.58
C TYR A 4 -36.22 -11.69 -35.61
N ILE A 5 -36.61 -11.17 -34.45
CA ILE A 5 -35.89 -10.84 -33.22
C ILE A 5 -35.82 -12.11 -32.36
N VAL A 6 -34.73 -12.33 -31.60
CA VAL A 6 -34.70 -13.37 -30.56
C VAL A 6 -34.19 -12.79 -29.23
N LEU A 7 -35.10 -12.82 -28.24
CA LEU A 7 -34.95 -12.51 -26.82
C LEU A 7 -34.23 -13.63 -26.05
N VAL A 8 -33.63 -13.28 -24.90
CA VAL A 8 -33.36 -14.22 -23.79
C VAL A 8 -34.42 -13.95 -22.71
N PHE A 9 -35.30 -14.93 -22.47
CA PHE A 9 -36.27 -14.92 -21.37
C PHE A 9 -35.71 -15.59 -20.12
N ILE A 10 -36.02 -14.99 -18.97
CA ILE A 10 -36.13 -15.64 -17.67
C ILE A 10 -37.54 -16.26 -17.62
N PHE A 11 -37.64 -17.57 -17.38
CA PHE A 11 -38.90 -18.21 -17.01
C PHE A 11 -38.76 -18.82 -15.60
N LEU A 12 -39.64 -18.39 -14.70
CA LEU A 12 -39.97 -19.05 -13.44
C LEU A 12 -41.23 -19.88 -13.68
N LEU A 13 -41.16 -21.19 -13.49
CA LEU A 13 -42.33 -22.06 -13.39
C LEU A 13 -42.56 -22.37 -11.91
N HIS A 14 -43.73 -21.97 -11.40
CA HIS A 14 -44.24 -22.41 -10.10
C HIS A 14 -44.91 -23.78 -10.24
N GLY A 15 -44.62 -24.67 -9.28
CA GLY A 15 -45.37 -25.89 -9.03
C GLY A 15 -45.24 -26.28 -7.56
N CYS A 16 -46.36 -26.24 -6.84
CA CYS A 16 -46.50 -26.65 -5.44
C CYS A 16 -46.30 -28.16 -5.25
N GLY A 17 -45.80 -28.55 -4.08
CA GLY A 17 -45.80 -29.93 -3.57
C GLY A 17 -44.96 -30.01 -2.30
N GLY A 18 -45.57 -30.34 -1.16
CA GLY A 18 -45.00 -30.11 0.17
C GLY A 18 -44.31 -31.32 0.83
N GLY A 19 -43.78 -31.06 2.03
CA GLY A 19 -43.75 -32.02 3.14
C GLY A 19 -42.38 -32.64 3.48
N GLY A 20 -41.96 -32.45 4.74
CA GLY A 20 -41.42 -33.57 5.53
C GLY A 20 -39.96 -33.50 5.99
N SER A 21 -39.79 -33.08 7.25
CA SER A 21 -38.95 -33.67 8.32
C SER A 21 -37.42 -33.87 8.17
N ASP A 22 -36.70 -33.25 9.13
CA ASP A 22 -35.67 -33.79 10.01
C ASP A 22 -34.71 -34.89 9.52
N LYS A 23 -33.40 -34.58 9.57
CA LYS A 23 -32.43 -35.19 10.51
C LYS A 23 -30.98 -34.74 10.23
N GLN A 24 -30.33 -34.22 11.27
CA GLN A 24 -28.87 -34.30 11.48
C GLN A 24 -28.44 -35.78 11.48
N PRO A 25 -27.20 -36.14 11.06
CA PRO A 25 -26.09 -36.24 12.04
C PRO A 25 -24.69 -35.96 11.44
N THR A 26 -23.79 -35.31 12.19
CA THR A 26 -22.62 -35.87 12.94
C THR A 26 -21.27 -35.71 12.24
N HIS A 27 -20.35 -35.15 13.03
CA HIS A 27 -18.90 -35.10 12.87
C HIS A 27 -18.27 -36.45 12.56
N GLN A 28 -17.17 -36.42 11.79
CA GLN A 28 -16.01 -37.25 12.07
C GLN A 28 -14.75 -36.53 11.58
N ASP A 29 -13.92 -36.14 12.54
CA ASP A 29 -12.50 -35.86 12.37
C ASP A 29 -11.80 -37.14 11.92
N ASP A 30 -10.83 -37.02 11.00
CA ASP A 30 -9.72 -37.95 10.98
C ASP A 30 -8.42 -37.25 10.58
N SER A 31 -7.48 -37.36 11.50
CA SER A 31 -6.11 -36.87 11.45
C SER A 31 -5.15 -37.97 11.04
N SER A 32 -4.24 -37.71 10.10
CA SER A 32 -2.93 -38.39 9.96
C SER A 32 -2.05 -37.50 9.05
N HIS A 33 -0.95 -36.86 9.46
CA HIS A 33 0.38 -37.28 9.95
C HIS A 33 1.31 -38.01 8.93
N ILE A 34 2.24 -37.22 8.34
CA ILE A 34 3.71 -37.44 8.13
C ILE A 34 4.15 -38.47 7.04
N PRO A 35 5.34 -38.42 6.36
CA PRO A 35 6.58 -37.57 6.43
C PRO A 35 6.94 -36.88 5.07
N ASP A 36 7.84 -35.89 4.93
CA ASP A 36 9.27 -35.66 5.27
C ASP A 36 10.33 -36.37 4.37
N HIS A 37 11.34 -35.58 3.97
CA HIS A 37 12.62 -35.86 3.26
C HIS A 37 12.55 -36.12 1.73
N SER A 38 13.46 -35.65 0.86
CA SER A 38 14.78 -34.99 0.99
C SER A 38 15.21 -34.37 -0.38
N PRO A 39 16.35 -33.64 -0.45
CA PRO A 39 16.80 -32.78 -1.56
C PRO A 39 17.80 -33.46 -2.51
N ASP A 40 18.15 -32.77 -3.61
CA ASP A 40 19.45 -32.78 -4.33
C ASP A 40 19.36 -31.63 -5.37
N ASP A 41 20.14 -30.54 -5.28
CA ASP A 41 21.54 -30.37 -5.72
C ASP A 41 21.77 -30.62 -7.23
N ASP A 42 22.00 -29.55 -8.00
CA ASP A 42 23.28 -29.38 -8.72
C ASP A 42 23.47 -27.92 -9.21
N PRO A 43 24.66 -27.32 -9.04
CA PRO A 43 25.05 -25.99 -9.51
C PRO A 43 25.87 -26.06 -10.82
N ASN A 44 26.00 -24.94 -11.54
CA ASN A 44 27.26 -24.44 -12.13
C ASN A 44 27.08 -23.50 -13.35
N ASN A 45 28.02 -22.55 -13.39
CA ASN A 45 28.63 -21.88 -14.55
C ASN A 45 28.00 -20.58 -15.13
N ASN A 46 28.33 -19.43 -14.51
CA ASN A 46 29.42 -18.46 -14.86
C ASN A 46 29.65 -18.09 -16.37
N PRO A 47 30.38 -17.00 -16.71
CA PRO A 47 30.23 -15.55 -16.45
C PRO A 47 30.38 -14.66 -17.73
N ASP A 48 30.43 -13.34 -17.51
CA ASP A 48 31.10 -12.28 -18.30
C ASP A 48 30.59 -11.89 -19.70
N ASP A 49 30.19 -10.62 -19.83
CA ASP A 49 30.92 -9.64 -20.67
C ASP A 49 30.27 -8.25 -20.59
N ASN A 50 31.06 -7.28 -20.10
CA ASN A 50 30.90 -5.85 -20.29
C ASN A 50 32.09 -5.39 -21.15
N PRO A 51 31.91 -4.42 -22.05
CA PRO A 51 32.83 -3.30 -21.97
C PRO A 51 32.17 -1.92 -22.20
N ASP A 52 32.88 -0.95 -21.65
CA ASP A 52 32.67 0.49 -21.64
C ASP A 52 32.44 1.14 -23.01
N ASP A 53 31.76 2.29 -23.00
CA ASP A 53 32.18 3.46 -23.78
C ASP A 53 31.46 4.72 -23.25
N ASN A 54 32.25 5.63 -22.68
CA ASN A 54 32.01 7.07 -22.59
C ASN A 54 33.31 7.74 -23.02
N PRO A 55 33.29 8.85 -23.79
CA PRO A 55 33.62 10.12 -23.11
C PRO A 55 33.04 11.42 -23.75
N ASP A 56 33.06 12.48 -22.93
CA ASP A 56 33.22 13.92 -23.25
C ASP A 56 32.05 14.68 -23.96
N ASP A 57 31.76 15.96 -23.69
CA ASP A 57 32.10 16.92 -22.63
C ASP A 57 31.13 18.12 -22.75
N ASN A 58 31.04 18.86 -21.65
CA ASN A 58 30.30 20.09 -21.25
C ASN A 58 30.43 21.33 -22.21
N PRO A 59 29.99 22.57 -21.85
CA PRO A 59 28.93 23.07 -20.96
C PRO A 59 28.05 24.17 -21.64
N ASP A 60 26.97 24.63 -21.00
CA ASP A 60 26.59 26.06 -21.08
C ASP A 60 25.77 26.46 -19.85
N ASP A 61 26.37 27.36 -19.07
CA ASP A 61 25.86 28.01 -17.88
C ASP A 61 24.81 29.07 -18.23
N ASN A 62 23.71 29.12 -17.47
CA ASN A 62 23.17 30.40 -17.06
C ASN A 62 22.50 30.27 -15.67
N PRO A 63 22.85 31.11 -14.69
CA PRO A 63 22.44 30.97 -13.30
C PRO A 63 21.18 31.78 -13.04
N ASP A 64 20.08 31.10 -12.72
CA ASP A 64 18.94 31.69 -12.01
C ASP A 64 18.26 30.58 -11.19
N ASP A 65 19.04 29.98 -10.28
CA ASP A 65 18.57 29.00 -9.32
C ASP A 65 17.83 29.70 -8.17
N ASN A 66 16.52 29.76 -8.31
CA ASN A 66 15.61 29.74 -7.17
C ASN A 66 15.73 28.33 -6.54
N PRO A 67 16.04 28.17 -5.24
CA PRO A 67 16.45 26.88 -4.71
C PRO A 67 15.41 25.80 -4.98
N ASP A 68 15.92 24.79 -5.66
CA ASP A 68 15.26 23.59 -6.11
C ASP A 68 14.55 22.89 -4.95
N ASP A 69 13.21 22.99 -4.93
CA ASP A 69 12.36 22.34 -3.93
C ASP A 69 11.98 20.90 -4.39
N THR A 70 12.79 20.33 -5.29
CA THR A 70 12.93 18.89 -5.51
C THR A 70 13.87 18.28 -4.46
N ALA A 71 13.65 18.61 -3.18
CA ALA A 71 14.42 18.05 -2.09
C ALA A 71 14.38 16.52 -2.17
N VAL A 72 15.55 15.95 -2.44
CA VAL A 72 15.86 14.54 -2.32
C VAL A 72 15.28 14.04 -0.98
N LEU A 73 14.23 13.24 -1.05
CA LEU A 73 13.51 12.69 0.12
C LEU A 73 14.33 11.63 0.89
N ASN A 74 15.55 11.37 0.43
CA ASN A 74 16.54 10.62 1.18
C ASN A 74 17.26 11.60 2.09
N GLN A 75 17.01 11.55 3.41
CA GLN A 75 18.02 12.06 4.31
C GLN A 75 19.25 11.15 4.15
N PRO A 76 20.39 11.67 3.65
CA PRO A 76 21.59 10.86 3.58
C PRO A 76 21.97 10.41 4.99
N PRO A 77 22.76 9.33 5.15
CA PRO A 77 23.31 8.96 6.44
C PRO A 77 23.90 10.20 7.13
N ALA A 78 23.62 10.36 8.43
CA ALA A 78 24.06 11.54 9.15
C ALA A 78 25.58 11.68 9.07
N LYS A 79 26.05 12.89 8.77
CA LYS A 79 27.48 13.18 8.67
C LYS A 79 28.05 13.29 10.08
N VAL A 80 28.90 12.34 10.49
CA VAL A 80 29.56 12.41 11.79
C VAL A 80 30.61 13.54 11.76
N VAL A 81 30.38 14.59 12.55
CA VAL A 81 31.27 15.77 12.63
C VAL A 81 32.05 15.84 13.93
N LYS A 82 31.59 15.14 14.98
CA LYS A 82 32.25 15.08 16.29
C LYS A 82 32.21 13.66 16.84
N THR A 83 33.33 13.19 17.36
CA THR A 83 33.41 11.90 18.06
C THR A 83 33.64 12.14 19.55
N VAL A 84 32.88 11.46 20.40
CA VAL A 84 33.01 11.51 21.86
C VAL A 84 33.31 10.12 22.41
N LYS A 85 33.76 10.07 23.68
CA LYS A 85 34.09 8.81 24.33
C LYS A 85 32.85 8.05 24.76
N CYS A 86 32.96 6.72 24.71
CA CYS A 86 31.98 5.81 25.30
C CYS A 86 32.54 5.28 26.63
N ASP A 87 31.97 5.75 27.74
CA ASP A 87 32.39 5.33 29.08
C ASP A 87 31.55 4.15 29.57
N GLU A 88 32.09 3.37 30.49
CA GLU A 88 31.33 2.35 31.19
C GLU A 88 30.33 2.99 32.16
N ALA A 89 29.07 2.55 32.11
CA ALA A 89 28.07 3.02 33.04
C ALA A 89 28.17 2.28 34.39
N LYS A 90 28.39 3.05 35.46
CA LYS A 90 28.17 2.62 36.85
C LYS A 90 26.69 2.28 37.06
N SER A 91 26.39 1.32 37.94
CA SER A 91 25.00 1.01 38.26
C SER A 91 24.31 2.23 38.88
N SER A 92 23.09 2.50 38.43
CA SER A 92 22.24 3.57 38.97
C SER A 92 20.83 3.01 39.09
N LYS A 93 20.13 3.33 40.19
CA LYS A 93 18.72 2.95 40.37
C LYS A 93 17.87 3.57 39.27
N LEU A 94 16.84 2.84 38.81
CA LEU A 94 15.83 3.39 37.92
C LEU A 94 15.12 4.57 38.60
N GLN A 95 15.13 5.72 37.94
CA GLN A 95 14.00 6.62 38.01
C GLN A 95 13.05 6.24 36.86
N GLU A 96 11.75 6.15 37.17
CA GLU A 96 10.74 5.56 36.28
C GLU A 96 9.78 6.57 35.64
N GLU A 97 9.78 7.82 36.09
CA GLU A 97 8.68 8.71 35.76
C GLU A 97 8.91 9.49 34.45
N GLY A 98 10.08 10.13 34.27
CA GLY A 98 10.43 10.89 33.05
C GLY A 98 9.23 11.60 32.40
N GLN A 99 9.19 11.65 31.07
CA GLN A 99 8.04 12.15 30.30
C GLN A 99 6.96 11.09 30.02
N ARG A 100 7.11 9.86 30.52
CA ARG A 100 6.36 8.68 30.03
C ARG A 100 4.84 8.87 30.04
N TRP A 101 4.34 9.56 31.06
CA TRP A 101 2.91 9.81 31.30
C TRP A 101 2.50 11.25 31.04
N SER A 102 3.40 12.11 30.58
CA SER A 102 3.08 13.51 30.27
C SER A 102 2.18 13.60 29.04
N ASP A 103 1.28 14.58 29.04
CA ASP A 103 0.43 14.86 27.89
C ASP A 103 1.22 15.31 26.66
N LEU A 104 0.62 15.11 25.50
CA LEU A 104 1.11 15.67 24.24
C LEU A 104 0.73 17.15 24.15
N THR A 105 1.72 17.97 23.84
CA THR A 105 1.52 19.38 23.53
C THR A 105 2.02 19.67 22.12
N GLN A 106 1.49 20.73 21.50
CA GLN A 106 1.88 21.15 20.16
C GLN A 106 2.86 22.31 20.27
N LEU A 107 4.06 22.12 19.73
CA LEU A 107 5.07 23.17 19.59
C LEU A 107 5.09 23.66 18.14
N PRO A 108 4.75 24.93 17.87
CA PRO A 108 4.88 25.51 16.53
C PRO A 108 6.31 25.41 16.01
N ILE A 109 6.46 25.03 14.75
CA ILE A 109 7.75 25.08 14.07
C ILE A 109 7.94 26.50 13.53
N LYS A 110 9.08 27.11 13.89
CA LYS A 110 9.42 28.47 13.45
C LYS A 110 9.33 28.58 11.92
N ASP A 111 8.76 29.69 11.45
CA ASP A 111 8.62 30.04 10.02
C ASP A 111 7.73 29.07 9.21
N LYS A 112 6.96 28.20 9.87
CA LYS A 112 6.00 27.28 9.22
C LYS A 112 4.60 27.42 9.83
N PRO A 113 3.72 28.27 9.27
CA PRO A 113 2.53 28.81 9.93
C PRO A 113 1.40 27.82 10.27
N ILE A 114 1.54 26.54 9.94
CA ILE A 114 0.57 25.48 10.26
C ILE A 114 1.25 24.22 10.82
N SER A 115 2.57 24.27 11.00
CA SER A 115 3.38 23.10 11.29
C SER A 115 3.75 23.06 12.77
N VAL A 116 3.62 21.88 13.37
CA VAL A 116 3.94 21.64 14.77
C VAL A 116 4.73 20.35 14.95
N TYR A 117 5.49 20.30 16.03
CA TYR A 117 5.88 19.05 16.65
C TYR A 117 4.87 18.69 17.75
N ASN A 118 4.43 17.44 17.79
CA ASN A 118 3.77 16.89 18.97
C ASN A 118 4.86 16.48 19.96
N ILE A 119 4.93 17.13 21.12
CA ILE A 119 5.99 16.91 22.09
C ILE A 119 5.42 16.41 23.40
N GLN A 120 6.04 15.35 23.90
CA GLN A 120 5.85 14.85 25.25
C GLN A 120 6.99 15.39 26.14
N TRP A 121 6.71 16.45 26.88
CA TRP A 121 7.71 17.12 27.73
C TRP A 121 8.02 16.32 28.98
N THR A 122 9.30 16.28 29.39
CA THR A 122 9.65 15.74 30.70
C THR A 122 9.29 16.73 31.82
N PRO A 123 8.63 16.30 32.90
CA PRO A 123 8.36 17.13 34.08
C PRO A 123 9.59 17.25 35.01
N ASN A 124 10.70 16.59 34.69
CA ASN A 124 11.92 16.55 35.50
C ASN A 124 13.19 16.64 34.63
N ASN A 125 14.36 16.45 35.22
CA ASN A 125 15.66 16.58 34.53
C ASN A 125 16.08 15.32 33.76
N MET A 126 15.12 14.49 33.34
CA MET A 126 15.38 13.21 32.71
C MET A 126 14.37 12.92 31.59
N LEU A 127 14.87 12.53 30.42
CA LEU A 127 14.08 11.94 29.34
C LEU A 127 14.29 10.43 29.28
N LEU A 128 13.24 9.70 28.94
CA LEU A 128 13.25 8.24 28.86
C LEU A 128 12.82 7.78 27.46
N LEU A 129 13.77 7.28 26.68
CA LEU A 129 13.52 6.77 25.33
C LEU A 129 13.23 5.28 25.42
N TYR A 130 12.04 4.86 25.01
CA TYR A 130 11.49 3.52 25.22
C TYR A 130 11.18 2.82 23.89
N PRO A 131 10.89 1.50 23.91
CA PRO A 131 10.35 0.78 22.77
C PRO A 131 9.04 1.38 22.25
N ASN A 132 8.36 2.27 22.98
CA ASN A 132 7.12 2.93 22.58
C ASN A 132 7.30 4.29 21.89
N ASN A 133 8.54 4.75 21.69
CA ASN A 133 8.80 5.98 20.93
C ASN A 133 9.95 5.82 19.93
N VAL A 134 10.34 4.57 19.65
CA VAL A 134 11.34 4.21 18.64
C VAL A 134 10.73 4.07 17.25
N PHE A 135 11.53 4.43 16.24
CA PHE A 135 11.28 4.14 14.83
C PHE A 135 12.35 3.19 14.26
N PHE A 136 11.94 2.28 13.39
CA PHE A 136 12.75 1.27 12.70
C PHE A 136 11.95 0.61 11.56
N ALA A 137 12.63 -0.01 10.58
CA ALA A 137 11.98 -0.74 9.47
C ALA A 137 11.94 -2.27 9.68
N ALA A 138 10.93 -2.93 9.11
CA ALA A 138 10.66 -4.36 9.35
C ALA A 138 11.66 -5.34 8.75
N GLU A 139 12.26 -4.98 7.62
CA GLU A 139 13.26 -5.77 6.88
C GLU A 139 14.54 -6.06 7.69
N HIS A 140 14.67 -5.43 8.85
CA HIS A 140 15.81 -5.52 9.75
C HIS A 140 15.64 -6.54 10.87
N GLY A 141 14.53 -7.29 10.89
CA GLY A 141 14.27 -8.34 11.88
C GLY A 141 13.97 -7.84 13.30
N ILE A 142 14.10 -6.55 13.56
CA ILE A 142 13.80 -5.87 14.83
C ILE A 142 12.30 -5.96 15.12
N ARG A 143 11.93 -6.26 16.37
CA ARG A 143 10.54 -6.26 16.79
C ARG A 143 10.38 -5.65 18.18
N VAL A 144 9.23 -5.04 18.41
CA VAL A 144 8.77 -4.75 19.76
C VAL A 144 8.19 -6.01 20.40
N GLY A 145 8.47 -6.23 21.67
CA GLY A 145 8.06 -7.43 22.40
C GLY A 145 7.54 -7.12 23.81
N ASP A 146 7.01 -8.15 24.46
CA ASP A 146 6.37 -8.12 25.78
C ASP A 146 5.28 -7.04 25.88
N PRO A 147 4.17 -7.15 25.12
CA PRO A 147 3.04 -6.25 25.29
C PRO A 147 2.46 -6.43 26.70
N SER A 148 2.30 -5.33 27.44
CA SER A 148 1.63 -5.34 28.74
C SER A 148 0.12 -5.48 28.54
N SER A 149 -0.52 -6.44 29.22
CA SER A 149 -1.99 -6.53 29.31
C SER A 149 -2.58 -5.38 30.15
N GLU A 150 -1.78 -4.83 31.06
CA GLU A 150 -2.04 -3.58 31.78
C GLU A 150 -1.64 -2.39 30.90
N ALA A 151 -2.24 -2.30 29.72
CA ALA A 151 -2.04 -1.16 28.84
C ALA A 151 -2.58 0.10 29.50
N HIS A 152 -1.77 0.78 30.31
CA HIS A 152 -2.00 2.19 30.57
C HIS A 152 -2.02 2.89 29.21
N VAL A 153 -3.09 3.61 28.94
CA VAL A 153 -3.23 4.37 27.71
C VAL A 153 -2.12 5.40 27.68
N LEU A 154 -1.07 5.14 26.90
CA LEU A 154 -0.03 6.13 26.68
C LEU A 154 -0.67 7.38 26.06
N PRO A 155 -0.21 8.60 26.44
CA PRO A 155 -0.78 9.86 25.93
C PRO A 155 -0.77 10.00 24.41
N ASP A 156 0.02 9.18 23.70
CA ASP A 156 0.02 9.12 22.25
C ASP A 156 -1.14 8.30 21.64
N LYS A 157 -2.08 7.77 22.43
CA LYS A 157 -3.39 7.35 21.90
C LYS A 157 -4.10 8.50 21.17
N ALA A 158 -3.81 9.75 21.55
CA ALA A 158 -4.27 10.94 20.84
C ALA A 158 -3.75 11.01 19.38
N LEU A 159 -2.62 10.35 19.09
CA LEU A 159 -2.20 10.05 17.73
C LEU A 159 -2.92 8.76 17.31
N SER A 160 -4.04 8.91 16.59
CA SER A 160 -4.85 7.81 16.08
C SER A 160 -3.98 6.67 15.49
N GLY A 161 -4.41 5.41 15.56
CA GLY A 161 -3.73 4.29 14.90
C GLY A 161 -2.47 3.73 15.58
N ASN A 162 -1.94 4.38 16.63
CA ASN A 162 -1.00 3.71 17.53
C ASN A 162 -1.78 2.69 18.38
N THR A 163 -1.37 1.42 18.36
CA THR A 163 -1.98 0.39 19.20
C THR A 163 -1.78 0.74 20.68
N PRO A 164 -2.78 0.54 21.55
CA PRO A 164 -2.71 0.96 22.95
C PRO A 164 -1.74 0.12 23.79
N PHE A 165 -1.00 -0.83 23.18
CA PHE A 165 -0.10 -1.70 23.90
C PHE A 165 1.19 -0.98 24.27
N GLU A 166 1.53 -1.04 25.54
CA GLU A 166 2.86 -0.71 26.02
C GLU A 166 3.81 -1.89 25.78
N TYR A 167 4.87 -1.66 25.02
CA TYR A 167 5.94 -2.63 24.80
C TYR A 167 7.10 -2.39 25.76
N ARG A 168 7.58 -3.47 26.40
CA ARG A 168 8.65 -3.38 27.42
C ARG A 168 10.06 -3.59 26.87
N LYS A 169 10.21 -4.09 25.64
CA LYS A 169 11.52 -4.33 25.03
C LYS A 169 11.53 -4.26 23.50
N LEU A 170 12.72 -4.05 22.94
CA LEU A 170 13.04 -4.40 21.55
C LEU A 170 13.93 -5.65 21.55
N ASN A 171 13.63 -6.59 20.67
CA ASN A 171 14.41 -7.81 20.50
C ASN A 171 14.80 -8.02 19.03
N ARG A 172 15.63 -9.03 18.79
CA ARG A 172 16.09 -9.45 17.45
C ARG A 172 16.79 -8.35 16.66
N TRP A 173 17.52 -7.49 17.35
CA TRP A 173 18.40 -6.53 16.69
C TRP A 173 19.64 -7.24 16.13
N GLY A 174 19.46 -7.87 14.97
CA GLY A 174 20.45 -8.75 14.32
C GLY A 174 21.08 -8.19 13.05
N VAL A 175 20.81 -6.93 12.71
CA VAL A 175 21.33 -6.27 11.48
C VAL A 175 22.22 -5.09 11.80
N THR A 176 23.18 -4.84 10.92
CA THR A 176 24.13 -3.72 10.97
C THR A 176 23.70 -2.56 10.10
N GLU A 177 24.28 -1.37 10.33
CA GLU A 177 24.09 -0.13 9.55
C GLU A 177 22.66 0.44 9.52
N VAL A 178 21.79 -0.10 10.37
CA VAL A 178 20.40 0.33 10.50
C VAL A 178 20.21 1.04 11.84
N PRO A 179 19.73 2.29 11.83
CA PRO A 179 19.46 3.04 13.05
C PRO A 179 18.13 2.65 13.69
N LEU A 180 18.17 2.44 15.01
CA LEU A 180 17.02 2.65 15.89
C LEU A 180 16.95 4.14 16.24
N ARG A 181 15.79 4.77 16.07
CA ARG A 181 15.66 6.23 16.07
C ARG A 181 14.69 6.74 17.13
N TRP A 182 15.10 7.76 17.87
CA TRP A 182 14.27 8.47 18.86
C TRP A 182 14.38 9.99 18.69
N PRO A 183 13.36 10.66 18.15
CA PRO A 183 13.40 12.10 17.99
C PRO A 183 13.12 12.82 19.32
N ILE A 184 13.95 13.81 19.64
CA ILE A 184 13.85 14.63 20.84
C ILE A 184 13.90 16.11 20.48
N TYR A 185 13.41 16.96 21.37
CA TYR A 185 13.46 18.41 21.25
C TYR A 185 14.05 19.01 22.52
N LEU A 186 14.96 19.98 22.36
CA LEU A 186 15.67 20.65 23.45
C LEU A 186 15.51 22.17 23.30
N GLN A 187 15.08 22.86 24.36
CA GLN A 187 15.02 24.33 24.40
C GLN A 187 16.28 24.96 25.01
N GLN A 188 17.05 24.20 25.78
CA GLN A 188 18.23 24.69 26.48
C GLN A 188 19.51 24.20 25.83
N GLU A 189 20.48 25.11 25.75
CA GLU A 189 21.85 24.73 25.46
C GLU A 189 22.46 23.99 26.65
N GLY A 190 23.29 22.99 26.37
CA GLY A 190 24.04 22.31 27.41
C GLY A 190 24.65 21.01 26.96
N HIS A 191 25.00 20.15 27.91
CA HIS A 191 25.43 18.80 27.59
C HIS A 191 24.26 17.83 27.69
N VAL A 192 24.34 16.76 26.90
CA VAL A 192 23.43 15.61 26.92
C VAL A 192 24.22 14.37 27.30
N VAL A 193 23.66 13.56 28.19
CA VAL A 193 24.23 12.28 28.63
C VAL A 193 23.26 11.17 28.23
N LEU A 194 23.72 10.25 27.39
CA LEU A 194 22.95 9.10 26.93
C LEU A 194 23.38 7.85 27.70
N ARG A 195 22.40 7.11 28.23
CA ARG A 195 22.59 5.86 28.96
C ARG A 195 21.69 4.75 28.41
N PRO A 196 22.10 4.05 27.33
CA PRO A 196 21.33 2.93 26.80
C PRO A 196 21.33 1.73 27.76
N HIS A 197 20.15 1.19 28.03
CA HIS A 197 19.93 -0.02 28.84
C HIS A 197 19.63 -1.18 27.90
N ILE A 198 20.63 -2.04 27.69
CA ILE A 198 20.54 -3.22 26.83
C ILE A 198 21.00 -4.42 27.65
N GLU A 199 20.14 -5.42 27.75
CA GLU A 199 20.47 -6.71 28.33
C GLU A 199 21.25 -7.52 27.29
N VAL A 200 22.43 -8.02 27.68
CA VAL A 200 23.39 -8.66 26.79
C VAL A 200 23.87 -9.95 27.43
N LEU A 201 23.58 -11.09 26.82
CA LEU A 201 24.04 -12.40 27.29
C LEU A 201 25.55 -12.58 27.04
N ALA A 202 26.16 -13.56 27.71
CA ALA A 202 27.58 -13.87 27.56
C ALA A 202 28.01 -14.10 26.11
N LEU A 203 27.12 -14.69 25.30
CA LEU A 203 27.33 -14.99 23.88
C LEU A 203 27.05 -13.80 22.94
N GLN A 204 26.49 -12.70 23.44
CA GLN A 204 26.12 -11.49 22.66
C GLN A 204 27.08 -10.31 22.91
N LYS A 205 28.09 -10.46 23.78
CA LYS A 205 29.08 -9.42 24.06
C LYS A 205 29.92 -9.10 22.82
N GLN A 206 30.63 -7.97 22.86
CA GLN A 206 31.51 -7.49 21.78
C GLN A 206 30.80 -7.03 20.50
N ALA A 207 29.48 -6.78 20.54
CA ALA A 207 28.83 -6.02 19.49
C ALA A 207 29.29 -4.56 19.55
N GLU A 208 29.64 -3.99 18.40
CA GLU A 208 30.01 -2.59 18.26
C GLU A 208 28.77 -1.79 17.86
N VAL A 209 28.42 -0.78 18.65
CA VAL A 209 27.24 0.05 18.49
C VAL A 209 27.65 1.51 18.46
N ALA A 210 27.31 2.22 17.39
CA ALA A 210 27.38 3.66 17.36
C ALA A 210 26.17 4.26 18.09
N VAL A 211 26.44 5.07 19.10
CA VAL A 211 25.46 5.90 19.82
C VAL A 211 25.60 7.31 19.29
N GLN A 212 24.55 7.86 18.69
CA GLN A 212 24.61 9.16 18.02
C GLN A 212 23.52 10.10 18.51
N LEU A 213 23.83 11.40 18.52
CA LEU A 213 22.85 12.47 18.54
C LEU A 213 22.97 13.22 17.21
N VAL A 214 21.92 13.19 16.41
CA VAL A 214 21.86 13.77 15.07
C VAL A 214 21.02 15.03 15.12
N ASP A 215 21.55 16.15 14.65
CA ASP A 215 20.79 17.38 14.47
C ASP A 215 19.88 17.25 13.25
N LEU A 216 18.57 17.39 13.42
CA LEU A 216 17.61 17.22 12.33
C LEU A 216 17.61 18.38 11.32
N ALA A 217 18.17 19.54 11.68
CA ALA A 217 18.27 20.68 10.79
C ALA A 217 19.50 20.60 9.87
N THR A 218 20.64 20.14 10.39
CA THR A 218 21.91 20.08 9.62
C THR A 218 22.27 18.67 9.15
N ASN A 219 21.61 17.64 9.66
CA ASN A 219 21.96 16.22 9.47
C ASN A 219 23.40 15.87 9.92
N GLU A 220 23.96 16.66 10.83
CA GLU A 220 25.26 16.42 11.46
C GLU A 220 25.09 15.60 12.74
N ALA A 221 26.02 14.68 12.97
CA ALA A 221 25.99 13.78 14.12
C ALA A 221 27.21 13.98 15.03
N THR A 222 26.95 13.97 16.35
CA THR A 222 27.96 13.63 17.34
C THR A 222 27.80 12.17 17.73
N ALA A 223 28.88 11.38 17.63
CA ALA A 223 28.82 9.93 17.77
C ALA A 223 29.86 9.39 18.78
N ALA A 224 29.54 8.26 19.41
CA ALA A 224 30.48 7.42 20.13
C ALA A 224 30.34 5.97 19.66
N THR A 225 31.47 5.27 19.50
CA THR A 225 31.47 3.82 19.28
C THR A 225 31.59 3.11 20.62
N CYS A 226 30.61 2.27 20.92
CA CYS A 226 30.48 1.55 22.17
C CYS A 226 30.52 0.04 21.93
N VAL A 227 31.07 -0.71 22.88
CA VAL A 227 31.17 -2.18 22.79
C VAL A 227 30.31 -2.83 23.86
N THR A 228 29.43 -3.76 23.49
CA THR A 228 28.55 -4.44 24.45
C THR A 228 29.33 -5.34 25.39
N ARG A 229 28.90 -5.38 26.66
CA ARG A 229 29.43 -6.28 27.69
C ARG A 229 28.29 -7.10 28.26
N THR A 230 28.61 -8.29 28.77
CA THR A 230 27.64 -9.13 29.45
C THR A 230 26.98 -8.36 30.58
N ARG A 231 25.65 -8.28 30.55
CA ARG A 231 24.85 -7.54 31.52
C ARG A 231 23.48 -8.17 31.59
N SER A 232 23.08 -8.58 32.79
CA SER A 232 21.77 -9.16 33.03
C SER A 232 20.69 -8.08 32.94
N ALA A 233 19.43 -8.47 33.04
CA ALA A 233 18.28 -7.55 33.09
C ALA A 233 18.26 -6.61 34.32
N ASP A 234 19.37 -6.49 35.07
CA ASP A 234 19.50 -5.76 36.34
C ASP A 234 19.52 -4.23 36.17
N ASN A 235 18.74 -3.71 35.22
CA ASN A 235 18.40 -2.31 35.10
C ASN A 235 19.58 -1.35 34.90
N SER A 236 20.78 -1.87 34.71
CA SER A 236 22.00 -1.08 34.60
C SER A 236 22.26 -0.71 33.13
N ALA A 237 22.68 0.53 32.89
CA ALA A 237 22.98 0.99 31.54
C ALA A 237 24.26 0.30 31.03
N GLN A 238 24.35 -0.01 29.74
CA GLN A 238 25.57 -0.54 29.12
C GLN A 238 26.69 0.50 29.14
N TRP A 239 26.34 1.74 28.76
CA TRP A 239 27.30 2.81 28.48
C TRP A 239 26.83 4.15 29.04
N LYS A 240 27.78 5.07 29.18
CA LYS A 240 27.54 6.49 29.39
C LYS A 240 28.23 7.24 28.25
N VAL A 241 27.46 7.98 27.46
CA VAL A 241 27.98 8.83 26.39
C VAL A 241 27.63 10.27 26.71
N THR A 242 28.64 11.14 26.88
CA THR A 242 28.43 12.56 27.16
C THR A 242 28.76 13.40 25.92
N ILE A 243 27.75 14.15 25.46
CA ILE A 243 27.82 15.01 24.29
C ILE A 243 27.76 16.46 24.80
N PRO A 244 28.88 17.20 24.73
CA PRO A 244 28.92 18.60 25.18
C PRO A 244 28.45 19.54 24.07
N ASP A 245 28.02 20.74 24.48
CA ASP A 245 27.70 21.89 23.62
C ASP A 245 26.52 21.67 22.66
N VAL A 246 25.53 20.90 23.09
CA VAL A 246 24.28 20.67 22.35
C VAL A 246 23.45 21.96 22.40
N LYS A 247 23.09 22.48 21.22
CA LYS A 247 22.29 23.69 21.07
C LYS A 247 20.79 23.39 21.20
N PRO A 248 19.94 24.42 21.38
CA PRO A 248 18.50 24.25 21.27
C PRO A 248 18.10 23.81 19.86
N GLY A 249 17.19 22.86 19.76
CA GLY A 249 16.76 22.33 18.47
C GLY A 249 16.08 20.97 18.55
N SER A 250 15.79 20.42 17.37
CA SER A 250 15.25 19.08 17.19
C SER A 250 16.37 18.12 16.82
N TYR A 251 16.47 17.01 17.55
CA TYR A 251 17.52 16.01 17.39
C TYR A 251 16.93 14.62 17.26
N GLU A 252 17.75 13.67 16.80
CA GLU A 252 17.45 12.25 16.85
C GLU A 252 18.56 11.51 17.60
N VAL A 253 18.20 10.79 18.65
CA VAL A 253 19.08 9.81 19.28
C VAL A 253 19.03 8.54 18.45
N GLN A 254 20.18 8.09 17.95
CA GLN A 254 20.31 6.87 17.16
C GLN A 254 21.19 5.83 17.85
N LEU A 255 20.79 4.56 17.72
CA LEU A 255 21.65 3.41 17.98
C LEU A 255 21.82 2.61 16.70
N ILE A 256 23.06 2.43 16.24
CA ILE A 256 23.38 1.71 15.00
C ILE A 256 24.38 0.60 15.31
N ALA A 257 24.06 -0.65 15.02
CA ALA A 257 25.02 -1.74 15.14
C ALA A 257 26.00 -1.65 13.96
N LYS A 258 27.29 -1.55 14.26
CA LYS A 258 28.37 -1.56 13.27
C LYS A 258 28.94 -2.96 13.08
N LYS A 259 28.94 -3.75 14.15
CA LYS A 259 29.41 -5.13 14.16
C LYS A 259 28.61 -5.96 15.14
N ILE A 260 28.20 -7.16 14.73
CA ILE A 260 27.48 -8.12 15.57
C ILE A 260 28.23 -9.46 15.49
N PRO A 261 28.92 -9.91 16.56
CA PRO A 261 29.68 -11.15 16.54
C PRO A 261 28.83 -12.40 16.25
N ARG A 262 27.57 -12.39 16.70
CA ARG A 262 26.59 -13.48 16.54
C ARG A 262 25.28 -12.91 16.04
N THR A 263 25.13 -12.77 14.73
CA THR A 263 23.94 -12.18 14.09
C THR A 263 22.66 -12.96 14.37
N ASP A 264 22.77 -14.28 14.60
CA ASP A 264 21.68 -15.16 15.06
C ASP A 264 21.13 -14.78 16.44
N LEU A 265 21.98 -14.20 17.31
CA LEU A 265 21.62 -13.74 18.64
C LEU A 265 21.36 -12.22 18.72
N GLY A 266 21.96 -11.44 17.81
CA GLY A 266 21.86 -9.99 17.77
C GLY A 266 22.64 -9.26 18.86
N VAL A 267 22.48 -7.92 18.92
CA VAL A 267 23.17 -7.03 19.86
C VAL A 267 22.77 -7.27 21.32
N GLY A 268 21.53 -7.68 21.56
CA GLY A 268 20.94 -7.85 22.88
C GLY A 268 19.46 -7.46 22.91
N THR A 269 18.90 -7.38 24.12
CA THR A 269 17.52 -6.94 24.37
C THR A 269 17.52 -5.50 24.86
N PHE A 270 17.06 -4.56 24.03
CA PHE A 270 16.97 -3.15 24.40
C PHE A 270 15.75 -2.91 25.30
N ARG A 271 15.94 -2.13 26.36
CA ARG A 271 14.88 -1.74 27.30
C ARG A 271 14.53 -0.27 27.23
N ARG A 272 15.54 0.62 27.24
CA ARG A 272 15.37 2.09 27.18
C ARG A 272 16.69 2.82 26.99
N ILE A 273 16.66 4.14 26.80
CA ILE A 273 17.78 5.07 27.00
C ILE A 273 17.34 6.08 28.04
N THR A 274 18.14 6.25 29.10
CA THR A 274 18.00 7.40 29.99
C THR A 274 18.84 8.55 29.45
N VAL A 275 18.23 9.73 29.35
CA VAL A 275 18.84 10.94 28.81
C VAL A 275 18.80 12.04 29.87
N GLU A 276 19.98 12.54 30.23
CA GLU A 276 20.19 13.51 31.32
C GLU A 276 21.15 14.62 30.86
N GLY A 277 21.42 15.61 31.70
CA GLY A 277 22.40 16.67 31.46
C GLY A 277 21.82 18.06 31.55
N THR A 278 22.64 19.10 31.42
CA THR A 278 22.17 20.49 31.60
C THR A 278 21.19 20.92 30.52
N ALA A 279 21.21 20.30 29.34
CA ALA A 279 20.22 20.54 28.28
C ALA A 279 18.84 19.89 28.59
N ILE A 280 18.76 18.98 29.56
CA ILE A 280 17.53 18.27 29.93
C ILE A 280 16.90 18.96 31.15
N GLN A 281 16.10 20.00 30.90
CA GLN A 281 15.39 20.75 31.93
C GLN A 281 13.88 20.43 31.93
N PRO A 282 13.19 20.58 33.08
CA PRO A 282 11.77 20.30 33.20
C PRO A 282 10.96 21.20 32.27
N ASN A 283 10.02 20.62 31.53
CA ASN A 283 9.16 21.27 30.54
C ASN A 283 9.89 21.98 29.40
N GLN A 284 11.17 21.66 29.20
CA GLN A 284 12.04 22.29 28.19
C GLN A 284 12.80 21.27 27.34
N ALA A 285 12.75 20.00 27.72
CA ALA A 285 13.20 18.87 26.93
C ALA A 285 12.05 17.87 26.75
N GLY A 286 11.92 17.27 25.57
CA GLY A 286 10.79 16.40 25.27
C GLY A 286 11.09 15.38 24.18
N VAL A 287 10.27 14.33 24.12
CA VAL A 287 10.26 13.40 22.99
C VAL A 287 9.29 13.90 21.95
N ILE A 288 9.75 14.01 20.71
CA ILE A 288 8.87 14.32 19.58
C ILE A 288 8.09 13.03 19.25
N ARG A 289 6.77 13.12 19.20
CA ARG A 289 5.89 11.99 18.92
C ARG A 289 5.32 12.13 17.52
N ALA A 290 5.39 11.04 16.77
CA ALA A 290 4.72 10.86 15.50
C ALA A 290 4.10 9.47 15.46
N ARG A 291 3.16 9.27 14.55
CA ARG A 291 2.57 7.95 14.34
C ARG A 291 3.65 6.99 13.82
N PHE A 292 3.68 5.76 14.34
CA PHE A 292 4.57 4.71 13.82
C PHE A 292 4.27 4.40 12.35
N ARG A 293 2.98 4.47 12.02
CA ARG A 293 2.44 4.44 10.67
C ARG A 293 1.60 5.69 10.44
N PRO A 294 2.04 6.60 9.55
CA PRO A 294 1.27 7.76 9.12
C PRO A 294 -0.12 7.34 8.69
N ASP A 295 -1.09 8.22 8.92
CA ASP A 295 -2.44 8.01 8.42
C ASP A 295 -2.45 8.04 6.90
N SER A 296 -3.32 7.21 6.31
CA SER A 296 -3.53 7.28 4.88
C SER A 296 -4.02 8.67 4.48
N GLN A 297 -3.44 9.20 3.41
CA GLN A 297 -3.87 10.47 2.84
C GLN A 297 -4.80 10.22 1.68
N HIS A 298 -6.08 10.55 1.85
CA HIS A 298 -7.10 10.40 0.80
C HIS A 298 -7.30 11.74 0.09
N LEU A 299 -7.15 11.73 -1.22
CA LEU A 299 -7.30 12.90 -2.08
C LEU A 299 -8.26 12.58 -3.22
N ARG A 300 -9.10 13.56 -3.58
CA ARG A 300 -10.04 13.48 -4.69
C ARG A 300 -9.63 14.43 -5.80
N PHE A 301 -9.63 13.94 -7.04
CA PHE A 301 -9.37 14.75 -8.21
C PHE A 301 -10.67 15.33 -8.77
N GLY A 302 -10.57 16.50 -9.40
CA GLY A 302 -11.66 17.15 -10.13
C GLY A 302 -11.12 18.01 -11.26
N SER A 303 -12.04 18.50 -12.09
CA SER A 303 -11.74 19.47 -13.14
C SER A 303 -12.54 20.75 -12.90
N SER A 304 -11.93 21.90 -13.12
CA SER A 304 -12.60 23.20 -13.13
C SER A 304 -13.51 23.39 -14.35
N MET A 305 -13.33 22.57 -15.39
CA MET A 305 -13.96 22.76 -16.71
C MET A 305 -15.17 21.86 -16.96
N ILE A 306 -15.32 20.77 -16.21
CA ILE A 306 -16.40 19.79 -16.39
C ILE A 306 -16.88 19.25 -15.04
N LYS A 307 -18.11 18.75 -14.98
CA LYS A 307 -18.68 18.14 -13.77
C LYS A 307 -18.31 16.66 -13.69
N ASP A 308 -18.05 16.15 -12.49
CA ASP A 308 -17.66 14.75 -12.24
C ASP A 308 -18.62 13.72 -12.88
N LYS A 309 -19.92 14.04 -12.91
CA LYS A 309 -20.97 13.19 -13.51
C LYS A 309 -20.84 13.03 -15.04
N ASP A 310 -20.18 13.97 -15.71
CA ASP A 310 -20.05 14.02 -17.17
C ASP A 310 -18.74 13.34 -17.64
N ILE A 311 -17.90 12.86 -16.71
CA ILE A 311 -16.64 12.18 -17.04
C ILE A 311 -16.90 10.75 -17.50
N GLU A 312 -16.38 10.40 -18.67
CA GLU A 312 -16.45 9.07 -19.27
C GLU A 312 -15.20 8.22 -18.98
N HIS A 313 -14.03 8.86 -18.99
CA HIS A 313 -12.74 8.23 -18.77
C HIS A 313 -11.83 9.11 -17.92
N TRP A 314 -10.92 8.48 -17.18
CA TRP A 314 -9.84 9.14 -16.46
C TRP A 314 -8.51 8.59 -16.95
N VAL A 315 -7.52 9.46 -17.06
CA VAL A 315 -6.12 9.10 -17.23
C VAL A 315 -5.37 9.73 -16.08
N ILE A 316 -4.62 8.95 -15.31
CA ILE A 316 -3.74 9.49 -14.28
C ILE A 316 -2.34 8.95 -14.47
N ARG A 317 -1.40 9.89 -14.54
CA ARG A 317 0.03 9.67 -14.40
C ARG A 317 0.41 9.88 -12.94
N THR A 318 1.17 8.94 -12.41
CA THR A 318 1.67 8.92 -11.04
C THR A 318 3.16 8.65 -11.05
N GLU A 319 3.90 9.37 -10.21
CA GLU A 319 5.34 9.27 -10.10
C GLU A 319 5.72 9.39 -8.63
N ALA A 320 6.28 8.31 -8.08
CA ALA A 320 6.78 8.33 -6.71
C ALA A 320 8.24 8.77 -6.71
N SER A 321 8.59 9.66 -5.79
CA SER A 321 9.99 9.98 -5.56
C SER A 321 10.70 8.74 -5.00
N SER A 322 11.98 8.61 -5.33
CA SER A 322 12.87 7.70 -4.59
C SER A 322 12.84 8.07 -3.11
N GLY A 323 12.83 7.06 -2.25
CA GLY A 323 12.73 7.25 -0.82
C GLY A 323 13.20 6.00 -0.08
N GLN A 324 13.46 6.11 1.23
CA GLN A 324 14.00 5.02 2.05
C GLN A 324 13.03 3.84 2.26
N GLU A 325 11.77 3.98 1.85
CA GLU A 325 10.72 3.05 2.22
C GLU A 325 9.66 2.93 1.13
N ASP A 326 9.08 1.73 1.04
CA ASP A 326 7.96 1.49 0.14
C ASP A 326 6.74 2.34 0.52
N LEU A 327 5.91 2.62 -0.49
CA LEU A 327 4.61 3.25 -0.32
C LEU A 327 3.59 2.62 -1.26
N TYR A 328 2.31 2.61 -0.88
CA TYR A 328 1.21 2.18 -1.73
C TYR A 328 0.37 3.39 -2.11
N ALA A 329 0.28 3.68 -3.41
CA ALA A 329 -0.43 4.85 -3.93
C ALA A 329 -1.34 4.49 -5.11
N PRO A 330 -2.43 3.75 -4.87
CA PRO A 330 -3.38 3.42 -5.91
C PRO A 330 -4.27 4.62 -6.26
N ILE A 331 -4.93 4.48 -7.39
CA ILE A 331 -6.02 5.35 -7.81
C ILE A 331 -7.33 4.76 -7.29
N THR A 332 -8.05 5.54 -6.50
CA THR A 332 -9.37 5.19 -6.00
C THR A 332 -10.43 5.53 -7.03
N THR A 333 -11.42 4.67 -7.09
CA THR A 333 -12.51 4.72 -8.06
C THR A 333 -13.82 4.44 -7.31
N PRO A 334 -15.00 4.72 -7.90
CA PRO A 334 -16.28 4.47 -7.24
C PRO A 334 -16.54 2.99 -6.86
N PHE A 335 -15.72 2.08 -7.38
CA PHE A 335 -15.89 0.64 -7.31
C PHE A 335 -14.72 -0.08 -6.64
N GLY A 336 -13.78 0.67 -6.06
CA GLY A 336 -12.59 0.14 -5.40
C GLY A 336 -11.34 0.90 -5.83
N TYR A 337 -10.24 0.20 -6.10
CA TYR A 337 -8.97 0.86 -6.42
C TYR A 337 -8.08 0.02 -7.34
N LEU A 338 -7.14 0.71 -7.97
CA LEU A 338 -6.20 0.16 -8.95
C LEU A 338 -4.86 0.89 -8.85
N GLY A 339 -3.77 0.15 -8.75
CA GLY A 339 -2.42 0.71 -8.85
C GLY A 339 -1.37 -0.14 -8.13
N SER A 340 -0.13 0.32 -8.16
CA SER A 340 1.01 -0.42 -7.62
C SER A 340 1.47 0.11 -6.27
N ARG A 341 2.16 -0.75 -5.51
CA ARG A 341 3.17 -0.27 -4.56
C ARG A 341 4.33 0.35 -5.32
N ARG A 342 5.14 1.12 -4.60
CA ARG A 342 6.35 1.77 -5.12
C ARG A 342 7.52 1.28 -4.32
N GLN A 343 8.52 0.80 -5.03
CA GLN A 343 9.75 0.34 -4.42
C GLN A 343 10.45 1.51 -3.76
N LYS A 344 11.02 1.27 -2.58
CA LYS A 344 12.06 2.10 -2.01
C LYS A 344 13.22 2.28 -3.01
N ASP A 345 13.96 3.35 -2.85
CA ASP A 345 15.13 3.77 -3.64
C ASP A 345 14.88 4.13 -5.12
N THR A 346 14.01 3.39 -5.82
CA THR A 346 13.78 3.58 -7.26
C THR A 346 12.44 4.23 -7.58
N GLY A 347 11.46 4.16 -6.69
CA GLY A 347 10.08 4.60 -6.94
C GLY A 347 9.34 3.73 -7.97
N LEU A 348 9.95 2.62 -8.42
CA LEU A 348 9.38 1.77 -9.47
C LEU A 348 8.06 1.14 -9.01
N PRO A 349 7.03 1.12 -9.88
CA PRO A 349 5.79 0.42 -9.58
C PRO A 349 6.01 -1.09 -9.51
N TYR A 350 5.52 -1.72 -8.45
CA TYR A 350 5.55 -3.17 -8.25
C TYR A 350 4.37 -3.61 -7.36
N ILE A 351 4.05 -4.91 -7.33
CA ILE A 351 2.85 -5.46 -6.68
C ILE A 351 1.62 -4.66 -7.12
N PHE A 352 1.29 -4.80 -8.40
CA PHE A 352 0.08 -4.19 -8.94
C PHE A 352 -1.15 -4.82 -8.29
N ASN A 353 -2.00 -3.97 -7.73
CA ASN A 353 -3.21 -4.39 -7.06
C ASN A 353 -4.44 -3.81 -7.76
N PHE A 354 -5.50 -4.61 -7.74
CA PHE A 354 -6.80 -4.27 -8.26
C PHE A 354 -7.85 -4.84 -7.32
N SER A 355 -8.79 -4.00 -6.92
CA SER A 355 -9.92 -4.43 -6.08
C SER A 355 -11.22 -3.89 -6.65
N LEU A 356 -12.12 -4.78 -7.04
CA LEU A 356 -13.51 -4.47 -7.39
C LEU A 356 -14.42 -4.90 -6.24
N TRP A 357 -14.97 -3.91 -5.54
CA TRP A 357 -15.77 -4.15 -4.34
C TRP A 357 -17.19 -4.57 -4.72
N SER A 358 -17.74 -5.52 -3.97
CA SER A 358 -19.16 -5.90 -3.99
C SER A 358 -19.93 -5.13 -2.91
N TYR A 359 -19.40 -5.13 -1.68
CA TYR A 359 -19.99 -4.44 -0.51
C TYR A 359 -18.93 -4.21 0.58
N ASP A 360 -19.14 -3.18 1.41
CA ASP A 360 -18.22 -2.80 2.48
C ASP A 360 -18.41 -3.70 3.73
N GLN A 361 -17.45 -3.71 4.67
CA GLN A 361 -17.53 -4.56 5.87
C GLN A 361 -18.77 -4.28 6.75
N ILE A 362 -19.26 -3.05 6.74
CA ILE A 362 -20.42 -2.58 7.51
C ILE A 362 -21.75 -2.78 6.78
N ASP A 363 -21.71 -3.11 5.48
CA ASP A 363 -22.91 -3.31 4.69
C ASP A 363 -23.56 -4.66 5.01
N THR A 364 -24.88 -4.74 4.80
CA THR A 364 -25.59 -6.02 4.77
C THR A 364 -24.99 -6.88 3.65
N PRO A 365 -24.48 -8.09 3.96
CA PRO A 365 -23.87 -8.95 2.96
C PRO A 365 -24.82 -9.23 1.80
N ILE A 366 -24.31 -9.14 0.57
CA ILE A 366 -25.07 -9.51 -0.62
C ILE A 366 -25.26 -11.04 -0.61
N THR A 367 -26.50 -11.50 -0.52
CA THR A 367 -26.84 -12.93 -0.39
C THR A 367 -26.92 -13.67 -1.73
N ARG A 368 -27.16 -12.94 -2.83
CA ARG A 368 -27.20 -13.52 -4.19
C ARG A 368 -25.86 -13.36 -4.91
N ALA A 369 -25.23 -14.46 -5.29
CA ALA A 369 -23.98 -14.43 -6.08
C ALA A 369 -24.09 -13.68 -7.42
N THR A 370 -25.30 -13.59 -8.00
CA THR A 370 -25.55 -12.82 -9.22
C THR A 370 -25.38 -11.31 -9.04
N ASP A 371 -25.42 -10.84 -7.80
CA ASP A 371 -25.41 -9.42 -7.45
C ASP A 371 -24.03 -8.96 -6.99
N TRP A 372 -23.09 -9.89 -6.87
CA TRP A 372 -21.69 -9.61 -6.54
C TRP A 372 -20.99 -8.93 -7.72
N SER A 373 -19.88 -8.28 -7.43
CA SER A 373 -18.96 -7.81 -8.46
C SER A 373 -18.33 -8.99 -9.20
N HIS A 374 -18.20 -8.86 -10.51
CA HIS A 374 -17.62 -9.88 -11.39
C HIS A 374 -16.45 -9.32 -12.16
N LEU A 375 -15.35 -10.07 -12.19
CA LEU A 375 -14.30 -9.87 -13.19
C LEU A 375 -14.76 -10.49 -14.51
N LEU A 376 -14.65 -9.71 -15.58
CA LEU A 376 -15.05 -10.09 -16.93
C LEU A 376 -13.85 -10.44 -17.80
N ALA A 377 -12.70 -9.78 -17.64
CA ALA A 377 -11.51 -10.08 -18.40
C ALA A 377 -10.25 -9.59 -17.69
N VAL A 378 -9.10 -10.21 -17.99
CA VAL A 378 -7.77 -9.82 -17.50
C VAL A 378 -6.77 -9.90 -18.66
N GLY A 379 -5.93 -8.87 -18.81
CA GLY A 379 -4.96 -8.73 -19.90
C GLY A 379 -3.67 -9.54 -19.74
N HIS A 380 -3.78 -10.72 -19.12
CA HIS A 380 -2.70 -11.69 -18.99
C HIS A 380 -3.23 -13.12 -18.99
N PRO A 381 -2.67 -14.04 -19.80
CA PRO A 381 -3.14 -15.43 -19.89
C PRO A 381 -3.07 -16.18 -18.56
N ASP A 382 -2.08 -15.87 -17.73
CA ASP A 382 -1.78 -16.65 -16.53
C ASP A 382 -2.19 -15.96 -15.24
N ALA A 383 -2.87 -14.81 -15.33
CA ALA A 383 -3.46 -14.22 -14.13
C ALA A 383 -4.53 -15.16 -13.55
N LYS A 384 -4.70 -15.16 -12.22
CA LYS A 384 -5.73 -15.94 -11.55
C LYS A 384 -6.83 -15.05 -11.00
N TYR A 385 -8.08 -15.38 -11.29
CA TYR A 385 -9.25 -14.76 -10.67
C TYR A 385 -9.31 -15.12 -9.17
N SER A 386 -9.61 -14.16 -8.32
CA SER A 386 -9.57 -14.29 -6.85
C SER A 386 -10.60 -13.36 -6.18
N THR A 387 -10.79 -13.53 -4.87
CA THR A 387 -11.61 -12.65 -4.01
C THR A 387 -10.78 -12.01 -2.89
N PHE A 388 -11.39 -11.08 -2.13
CA PHE A 388 -10.88 -10.53 -0.87
C PHE A 388 -12.03 -10.28 0.12
N ASP A 389 -11.77 -10.33 1.44
CA ASP A 389 -12.80 -10.16 2.49
C ASP A 389 -12.38 -9.32 3.74
N HIS A 390 -11.18 -8.73 3.76
CA HIS A 390 -10.59 -8.15 4.97
C HIS A 390 -11.16 -6.77 5.39
N GLU A 391 -11.51 -5.92 4.43
CA GLU A 391 -12.05 -4.55 4.63
C GLU A 391 -13.44 -4.36 3.99
N GLY A 392 -13.99 -5.43 3.45
CA GLY A 392 -15.09 -5.45 2.51
C GLY A 392 -14.95 -6.69 1.64
N THR A 393 -15.97 -7.03 0.87
CA THR A 393 -15.96 -8.23 0.02
C THR A 393 -15.95 -7.84 -1.44
N GLY A 394 -15.11 -8.49 -2.25
CA GLY A 394 -15.01 -8.21 -3.68
C GLY A 394 -14.15 -9.21 -4.45
N VAL A 395 -13.83 -8.83 -5.69
CA VAL A 395 -13.04 -9.64 -6.63
C VAL A 395 -11.76 -8.92 -7.04
N LYS A 396 -10.71 -9.70 -7.28
CA LYS A 396 -9.38 -9.25 -7.73
C LYS A 396 -8.73 -10.30 -8.62
N PHE A 397 -7.63 -9.96 -9.28
CA PHE A 397 -6.78 -10.95 -9.94
C PHE A 397 -5.43 -11.06 -9.19
N LYS A 398 -4.72 -12.17 -9.41
CA LYS A 398 -3.42 -12.48 -8.84
C LYS A 398 -2.47 -13.00 -9.92
N GLU A 399 -1.21 -13.21 -9.54
CA GLU A 399 -0.18 -13.86 -10.37
C GLU A 399 0.12 -13.14 -11.69
N TRP A 400 -0.06 -11.83 -11.70
CA TRP A 400 0.36 -10.98 -12.79
C TRP A 400 0.93 -9.67 -12.26
N GLU A 401 2.16 -9.36 -12.68
CA GLU A 401 2.83 -8.11 -12.39
C GLU A 401 3.01 -7.29 -13.70
N PRO A 402 2.10 -6.36 -14.01
CA PRO A 402 2.15 -5.47 -15.17
C PRO A 402 3.47 -4.74 -15.38
N TYR A 403 4.19 -4.43 -14.29
CA TYR A 403 5.38 -3.58 -14.30
C TYR A 403 6.69 -4.33 -14.00
N LYS A 404 6.71 -5.67 -14.06
CA LYS A 404 7.88 -6.50 -13.70
C LYS A 404 9.19 -6.05 -14.37
N ASP A 405 9.12 -5.62 -15.62
CA ASP A 405 10.29 -5.21 -16.41
C ASP A 405 10.37 -3.69 -16.61
N ASN A 406 9.60 -2.91 -15.84
CA ASN A 406 9.54 -1.46 -16.00
C ASN A 406 10.80 -0.82 -15.40
N THR A 407 11.34 0.18 -16.09
CA THR A 407 12.53 0.94 -15.66
C THR A 407 12.20 2.39 -15.33
N SER A 408 10.92 2.76 -15.39
CA SER A 408 10.45 4.11 -15.11
C SER A 408 9.63 4.15 -13.81
N PRO A 409 9.85 5.14 -12.92
CA PRO A 409 9.00 5.34 -11.74
C PRO A 409 7.58 5.79 -12.11
N ILE A 410 7.35 6.13 -13.38
CA ILE A 410 6.08 6.60 -13.89
C ILE A 410 5.15 5.42 -14.14
N GLN A 411 3.96 5.52 -13.55
CA GLN A 411 2.81 4.68 -13.84
C GLN A 411 1.72 5.54 -14.46
N THR A 412 1.21 5.16 -15.62
CA THR A 412 0.07 5.82 -16.27
C THR A 412 -1.07 4.83 -16.45
N LEU A 413 -2.22 5.17 -15.89
CA LEU A 413 -3.42 4.35 -15.85
C LEU A 413 -4.54 5.07 -16.59
N LEU A 414 -5.30 4.33 -17.39
CA LEU A 414 -6.52 4.79 -18.02
C LEU A 414 -7.67 3.95 -17.47
N ILE A 415 -8.67 4.60 -16.90
CA ILE A 415 -9.84 3.96 -16.30
C ILE A 415 -11.10 4.47 -16.99
N LYS A 416 -12.02 3.57 -17.30
CA LYS A 416 -13.34 3.89 -17.85
C LYS A 416 -14.41 3.29 -16.96
N ARG A 417 -15.44 4.09 -16.66
CA ARG A 417 -16.74 3.60 -16.18
C ARG A 417 -17.75 3.81 -17.28
N LYS A 418 -18.42 2.74 -17.68
CA LYS A 418 -19.64 2.83 -18.47
C LYS A 418 -20.80 2.54 -17.53
N GLN A 419 -21.55 3.60 -17.22
CA GLN A 419 -22.71 3.50 -16.35
C GLN A 419 -23.80 2.65 -17.00
N ALA A 420 -24.56 1.95 -16.16
CA ALA A 420 -25.78 1.29 -16.56
C ALA A 420 -26.80 2.33 -17.04
N THR A 421 -27.06 2.38 -18.33
CA THR A 421 -28.16 3.12 -18.92
C THR A 421 -29.40 2.22 -19.00
N THR A 422 -30.60 2.83 -19.07
CA THR A 422 -31.87 2.17 -19.39
C THR A 422 -31.69 1.16 -20.55
N PRO A 423 -32.35 -0.01 -20.53
CA PRO A 423 -31.89 -1.20 -21.25
C PRO A 423 -31.60 -0.94 -22.73
N SER A 424 -30.36 -1.20 -23.15
CA SER A 424 -30.13 -1.59 -24.54
C SER A 424 -30.55 -3.04 -24.65
N THR A 425 -31.72 -3.27 -25.23
CA THR A 425 -32.32 -4.60 -25.48
C THR A 425 -31.44 -5.55 -26.32
N ASN A 426 -30.27 -5.11 -26.79
CA ASN A 426 -29.46 -5.82 -27.77
C ASN A 426 -28.10 -6.35 -27.25
N THR A 427 -27.73 -6.14 -25.98
CA THR A 427 -26.36 -6.47 -25.51
C THR A 427 -26.26 -7.44 -24.31
N GLY A 428 -27.39 -7.85 -23.72
CA GLY A 428 -27.35 -8.77 -22.55
C GLY A 428 -26.68 -8.17 -21.29
N VAL A 429 -26.32 -6.88 -21.31
CA VAL A 429 -25.87 -6.15 -20.13
C VAL A 429 -27.12 -5.75 -19.35
N SER A 430 -27.32 -6.34 -18.17
CA SER A 430 -28.39 -5.89 -17.27
C SER A 430 -28.24 -4.38 -17.03
N SER A 431 -29.36 -3.65 -17.07
CA SER A 431 -29.44 -2.22 -16.75
C SER A 431 -29.12 -1.90 -15.28
N GLU A 432 -28.66 -2.89 -14.52
CA GLU A 432 -28.34 -2.79 -13.11
C GLU A 432 -26.84 -2.78 -12.84
N PHE A 433 -25.98 -3.01 -13.84
CA PHE A 433 -24.53 -3.10 -13.63
C PHE A 433 -23.76 -2.01 -14.37
N ASP A 434 -22.90 -1.33 -13.62
CA ASP A 434 -21.85 -0.52 -14.22
C ASP A 434 -20.72 -1.44 -14.68
N THR A 435 -20.09 -1.08 -15.80
CA THR A 435 -18.92 -1.80 -16.32
C THR A 435 -17.69 -0.93 -16.25
N TYR A 436 -16.58 -1.55 -15.87
CA TYR A 436 -15.31 -0.88 -15.63
C TYR A 436 -14.24 -1.52 -16.48
N HIS A 437 -13.36 -0.67 -16.96
CA HIS A 437 -12.23 -1.10 -17.77
C HIS A 437 -11.01 -0.31 -17.32
N ALA A 438 -9.86 -0.98 -17.26
CA ALA A 438 -8.61 -0.29 -17.09
C ALA A 438 -7.57 -0.73 -18.12
N MET A 439 -6.70 0.20 -18.45
CA MET A 439 -5.49 -0.01 -19.23
C MET A 439 -4.32 0.63 -18.49
N PHE A 440 -3.13 0.17 -18.78
CA PHE A 440 -1.90 0.80 -18.32
C PHE A 440 -0.95 1.01 -19.48
N TYR A 441 -0.16 2.07 -19.41
CA TYR A 441 0.84 2.37 -20.42
C TYR A 441 2.13 1.62 -20.11
N LYS A 442 2.73 0.97 -21.12
CA LYS A 442 4.06 0.35 -21.05
C LYS A 442 5.08 1.25 -21.75
N PRO A 443 5.91 2.02 -21.01
CA PRO A 443 6.87 2.95 -21.61
C PRO A 443 7.80 2.27 -22.62
N LYS A 444 8.40 1.13 -22.27
CA LYS A 444 9.30 0.36 -23.15
C LYS A 444 8.65 -0.06 -24.48
N LYS A 445 7.35 -0.36 -24.48
CA LYS A 445 6.61 -0.77 -25.69
C LYS A 445 5.92 0.41 -26.38
N GLN A 446 5.98 1.59 -25.78
CA GLN A 446 5.22 2.79 -26.17
C GLN A 446 3.74 2.51 -26.46
N ALA A 447 3.14 1.59 -25.71
CA ALA A 447 1.82 1.04 -26.02
C ALA A 447 0.95 0.91 -24.77
N TRP A 448 -0.35 1.12 -24.96
CA TRP A 448 -1.36 0.82 -23.94
C TRP A 448 -1.68 -0.66 -23.95
N GLN A 449 -1.61 -1.29 -22.77
CA GLN A 449 -2.00 -2.68 -22.58
C GLN A 449 -3.29 -2.72 -21.75
N PHE A 450 -4.22 -3.58 -22.17
CA PHE A 450 -5.43 -3.87 -21.41
C PHE A 450 -5.06 -4.46 -20.06
N ALA A 451 -5.65 -3.94 -18.98
CA ALA A 451 -5.46 -4.45 -17.62
C ALA A 451 -6.58 -5.43 -17.28
N TYR A 452 -7.81 -4.94 -17.19
CA TYR A 452 -8.95 -5.75 -16.81
C TYR A 452 -10.26 -5.11 -17.27
N ALA A 453 -11.32 -5.92 -17.27
CA ALA A 453 -12.70 -5.47 -17.29
C ALA A 453 -13.50 -6.13 -16.16
N GLY A 454 -14.42 -5.41 -15.57
CA GLY A 454 -15.28 -5.92 -14.50
C GLY A 454 -16.64 -5.24 -14.49
N ARG A 455 -17.57 -5.77 -13.70
CA ARG A 455 -18.87 -5.16 -13.46
C ARG A 455 -19.25 -5.22 -11.98
N SER A 456 -19.93 -4.18 -11.51
CA SER A 456 -20.51 -4.14 -10.16
C SER A 456 -21.96 -3.68 -10.27
N LYS A 457 -22.80 -4.12 -9.34
CA LYS A 457 -24.17 -3.61 -9.25
C LYS A 457 -24.12 -2.10 -9.01
N LYS A 458 -25.04 -1.38 -9.65
CA LYS A 458 -25.16 0.07 -9.52
C LYS A 458 -25.52 0.40 -8.08
N THR A 459 -24.58 0.99 -7.36
CA THR A 459 -24.88 1.71 -6.12
C THR A 459 -25.53 3.04 -6.50
N VAL A 460 -26.85 3.10 -6.37
CA VAL A 460 -27.64 4.33 -6.54
C VAL A 460 -27.06 5.41 -5.62
N GLY A 461 -26.70 6.57 -6.18
CA GLY A 461 -26.21 7.72 -5.40
C GLY A 461 -24.69 7.82 -5.17
N LYS A 462 -23.88 6.82 -5.51
CA LYS A 462 -22.40 6.99 -5.49
C LYS A 462 -21.95 7.84 -6.69
N GLU A 463 -21.59 9.10 -6.43
CA GLU A 463 -20.97 10.01 -7.38
C GLU A 463 -19.77 9.36 -8.10
N ASN A 464 -19.42 9.88 -9.28
CA ASN A 464 -18.20 9.53 -10.01
C ASN A 464 -16.95 10.07 -9.27
N LYS A 465 -16.72 9.59 -8.05
CA LYS A 465 -15.57 9.99 -7.22
C LYS A 465 -14.32 9.26 -7.68
N PHE A 466 -13.33 10.04 -8.10
CA PHE A 466 -12.04 9.54 -8.53
C PHE A 466 -10.95 10.20 -7.68
N GLY A 467 -10.00 9.43 -7.19
CA GLY A 467 -9.05 9.93 -6.21
C GLY A 467 -7.82 9.04 -6.10
N THR A 468 -7.15 9.17 -4.97
CA THR A 468 -6.01 8.34 -4.58
C THR A 468 -5.98 8.25 -3.06
N PHE A 469 -5.30 7.23 -2.55
CA PHE A 469 -4.77 7.29 -1.20
C PHE A 469 -3.29 6.95 -1.20
N LEU A 470 -2.56 7.51 -0.22
CA LEU A 470 -1.18 7.11 0.05
C LEU A 470 -1.17 6.35 1.38
N GLU A 471 -0.76 5.09 1.36
CA GLU A 471 -0.71 4.19 2.52
C GLU A 471 0.69 3.57 2.68
N ILE A 472 1.10 3.32 3.93
CA ILE A 472 2.36 2.64 4.27
C ILE A 472 2.03 1.25 4.84
N PRO A 473 2.24 0.12 4.14
CA PRO A 473 1.78 -1.20 4.59
C PRO A 473 2.55 -1.80 5.79
N GLY A 474 1.95 -2.80 6.47
CA GLY A 474 2.55 -3.60 7.56
C GLY A 474 2.15 -3.21 9.00
N PRO A 475 2.20 -4.11 10.01
CA PRO A 475 1.79 -3.79 11.38
C PRO A 475 2.88 -3.04 12.18
N PRO A 476 2.51 -2.14 13.13
CA PRO A 476 3.46 -1.33 13.91
C PRO A 476 4.33 -2.15 14.89
N THR A 477 4.04 -3.44 15.07
CA THR A 477 4.85 -4.35 15.91
C THR A 477 6.19 -4.71 15.26
N ILE A 478 6.27 -4.60 13.93
CA ILE A 478 7.46 -4.94 13.16
C ILE A 478 7.90 -3.81 12.23
N ASN A 479 7.03 -2.84 11.89
CA ASN A 479 7.37 -1.73 10.99
C ASN A 479 6.98 -0.38 11.57
N ARG A 480 7.93 0.50 11.86
CA ARG A 480 7.72 1.83 12.46
C ARG A 480 8.47 2.90 11.70
N THR A 481 8.01 3.18 10.50
CA THR A 481 8.71 3.99 9.50
C THR A 481 8.02 5.31 9.23
N GLY A 482 7.17 5.76 10.16
CA GLY A 482 6.42 7.01 10.04
C GLY A 482 7.26 8.27 10.12
N TYR A 483 8.51 8.17 10.55
CA TYR A 483 9.50 9.24 10.47
C TYR A 483 9.87 9.57 9.01
N ASN A 484 9.76 8.61 8.09
CA ASN A 484 10.09 8.81 6.69
C ASN A 484 8.94 9.48 5.95
N ARG A 485 9.26 10.58 5.25
CA ARG A 485 8.36 11.21 4.29
C ARG A 485 8.33 10.39 3.01
N ARG A 486 7.14 10.20 2.48
CA ARG A 486 6.89 9.52 1.21
C ARG A 486 6.04 10.43 0.35
N GLN A 487 6.40 10.54 -0.92
CA GLN A 487 5.80 11.49 -1.84
C GLN A 487 5.38 10.83 -3.14
N VAL A 488 4.23 11.26 -3.65
CA VAL A 488 3.78 10.93 -5.00
C VAL A 488 3.30 12.19 -5.70
N THR A 489 3.75 12.36 -6.94
CA THR A 489 3.30 13.39 -7.87
C THR A 489 2.22 12.83 -8.79
N TYR A 490 1.17 13.61 -9.03
CA TYR A 490 0.00 13.26 -9.84
C TYR A 490 -0.24 14.30 -10.93
N VAL A 491 -0.48 13.80 -12.15
CA VAL A 491 -1.02 14.58 -13.27
C VAL A 491 -2.17 13.77 -13.86
N GLY A 492 -3.30 14.40 -14.16
CA GLY A 492 -4.47 13.67 -14.62
C GLY A 492 -5.31 14.41 -15.64
N TRP A 493 -6.11 13.64 -16.36
CA TRP A 493 -7.02 14.09 -17.40
C TRP A 493 -8.34 13.34 -17.31
N ALA A 494 -9.42 14.02 -17.67
CA ALA A 494 -10.74 13.46 -17.81
C ALA A 494 -11.19 13.59 -19.27
N PHE A 495 -11.82 12.53 -19.80
CA PHE A 495 -12.45 12.58 -21.11
C PHE A 495 -13.95 12.80 -20.94
N SER A 496 -14.49 13.75 -21.70
CA SER A 496 -15.93 13.99 -21.77
C SER A 496 -16.28 14.51 -23.16
N GLN A 497 -17.36 13.99 -23.76
CA GLN A 497 -17.93 14.52 -25.01
C GLN A 497 -16.90 14.65 -26.15
N GLY A 498 -15.96 13.69 -26.25
CA GLY A 498 -14.96 13.67 -27.33
C GLY A 498 -13.68 14.46 -27.07
N LYS A 499 -13.58 15.18 -25.94
CA LYS A 499 -12.47 16.07 -25.58
C LYS A 499 -11.80 15.67 -24.25
N TRP A 500 -10.52 15.99 -24.14
CA TRP A 500 -9.77 15.88 -22.88
C TRP A 500 -9.85 17.18 -22.11
N TYR A 501 -9.89 17.06 -20.79
CA TYR A 501 -9.87 18.16 -19.83
C TYR A 501 -8.86 17.81 -18.74
N PRO A 502 -8.08 18.76 -18.23
CA PRO A 502 -7.18 18.49 -17.12
C PRO A 502 -7.98 18.19 -15.84
N LEU A 503 -7.46 17.28 -15.03
CA LEU A 503 -7.82 17.17 -13.62
C LEU A 503 -6.96 18.17 -12.84
N ASP A 504 -7.42 19.43 -12.82
CA ASP A 504 -6.69 20.57 -12.29
C ASP A 504 -7.14 20.97 -10.88
N ILE A 505 -8.02 20.20 -10.23
CA ILE A 505 -8.44 20.42 -8.83
C ILE A 505 -8.11 19.18 -7.99
N ILE A 506 -7.52 19.38 -6.82
CA ILE A 506 -7.37 18.34 -5.79
C ILE A 506 -8.07 18.76 -4.49
N LYS A 507 -8.80 17.83 -3.89
CA LYS A 507 -9.57 18.02 -2.66
C LYS A 507 -9.15 17.00 -1.61
N PRO A 508 -8.78 17.41 -0.40
CA PRO A 508 -8.52 16.49 0.69
C PRO A 508 -9.82 15.85 1.20
N GLU A 509 -9.78 14.56 1.54
CA GLU A 509 -10.91 13.84 2.17
C GLU A 509 -10.55 13.39 3.59
N GLY A 510 -11.53 13.46 4.51
CA GLY A 510 -11.39 13.04 5.91
C GLY A 510 -11.15 14.18 6.92
N SER A 511 -10.66 13.83 8.11
CA SER A 511 -10.31 14.78 9.17
C SER A 511 -8.84 15.21 9.05
N TYR A 512 -8.59 16.51 9.21
CA TYR A 512 -7.27 17.15 9.08
C TYR A 512 -6.83 17.88 10.36
N ARG A 513 -7.22 17.34 11.52
CA ARG A 513 -6.78 17.85 12.82
C ARG A 513 -5.51 17.13 13.25
N ASN A 514 -4.37 17.82 13.24
CA ASN A 514 -3.07 17.31 13.68
C ASN A 514 -2.61 16.06 12.92
N VAL A 515 -2.23 16.23 11.65
CA VAL A 515 -1.92 15.12 10.75
C VAL A 515 -0.50 15.22 10.19
N ASN A 516 0.17 14.10 9.96
CA ASN A 516 1.48 14.05 9.30
C ASN A 516 1.35 13.82 7.79
N LYS A 517 0.47 14.60 7.15
CA LYS A 517 0.21 14.56 5.71
C LYS A 517 -0.05 15.96 5.15
N ILE A 518 0.46 16.22 3.96
CA ILE A 518 0.28 17.48 3.23
C ILE A 518 0.09 17.20 1.74
N TRP A 519 -0.61 18.09 1.05
CA TRP A 519 -0.72 18.09 -0.40
C TRP A 519 -0.52 19.51 -0.89
N ARG A 520 0.13 19.63 -2.05
CA ARG A 520 0.45 20.91 -2.67
C ARG A 520 0.49 20.78 -4.18
N MET A 521 0.64 21.91 -4.84
CA MET A 521 1.04 21.97 -6.24
C MET A 521 2.57 21.84 -6.34
N ASN A 522 3.08 21.25 -7.41
CA ASN A 522 4.52 21.27 -7.69
C ASN A 522 4.98 22.68 -8.12
N ALA A 523 6.29 22.92 -8.13
CA ALA A 523 6.86 24.23 -8.49
C ALA A 523 6.45 24.69 -9.91
N ALA A 524 6.35 23.76 -10.86
CA ALA A 524 5.94 24.04 -12.24
C ALA A 524 4.44 24.39 -12.39
N GLY A 525 3.64 24.26 -11.33
CA GLY A 525 2.22 24.59 -11.37
C GLY A 525 1.33 23.57 -12.10
N ASN A 526 1.89 22.45 -12.54
CA ASN A 526 1.28 21.55 -13.53
C ASN A 526 0.97 20.15 -13.00
N GLY A 527 1.24 19.90 -11.71
CA GLY A 527 0.96 18.63 -11.05
C GLY A 527 0.74 18.80 -9.56
N PHE A 528 0.07 17.81 -8.96
CA PHE A 528 -0.14 17.74 -7.51
C PHE A 528 0.90 16.87 -6.86
N VAL A 529 1.30 17.23 -5.65
CA VAL A 529 2.23 16.48 -4.80
C VAL A 529 1.50 16.12 -3.51
N ALA A 530 1.49 14.84 -3.16
CA ALA A 530 0.96 14.33 -1.90
C ALA A 530 2.10 13.73 -1.07
N ILE A 531 2.16 14.07 0.22
CA ILE A 531 3.23 13.66 1.13
C ILE A 531 2.62 13.12 2.42
N VAL A 532 3.08 11.94 2.85
CA VAL A 532 2.74 11.34 4.15
C VAL A 532 3.99 11.01 4.95
N GLY A 533 3.90 11.10 6.28
CA GLY A 533 4.99 10.82 7.21
C GLY A 533 5.85 12.03 7.57
N GLY A 534 6.90 11.78 8.35
CA GLY A 534 7.70 12.81 9.00
C GLY A 534 7.30 13.07 10.45
N TYR A 535 8.20 13.75 11.18
CA TYR A 535 7.96 14.23 12.55
C TYR A 535 7.06 15.47 12.61
N GLU A 536 7.08 16.27 11.55
CA GLU A 536 6.24 17.47 11.39
C GLU A 536 4.78 17.07 11.19
N HIS A 537 3.90 17.68 11.98
CA HIS A 537 2.45 17.57 11.83
C HIS A 537 1.86 18.91 11.41
N PHE A 538 0.71 18.86 10.75
CA PHE A 538 0.02 20.02 10.22
C PHE A 538 -1.32 20.18 10.95
N ILE A 539 -1.58 21.39 11.44
CA ILE A 539 -2.85 21.79 12.05
C ILE A 539 -3.59 22.66 11.06
N TYR A 540 -4.68 22.11 10.53
CA TYR A 540 -5.62 22.87 9.71
C TYR A 540 -6.75 23.38 10.61
N PRO A 541 -6.88 24.71 10.82
CA PRO A 541 -7.91 25.27 11.71
C PRO A 541 -9.33 25.04 11.15
N GLU A 542 -9.45 24.98 9.83
CA GLU A 542 -10.67 24.67 9.10
C GLU A 542 -10.44 23.49 8.16
N GLN A 543 -11.52 22.97 7.57
CA GLN A 543 -11.39 22.02 6.47
C GLN A 543 -10.56 22.65 5.35
N PRO A 544 -9.45 22.01 4.94
CA PRO A 544 -8.58 22.63 3.97
C PRO A 544 -9.28 22.84 2.63
N LYS A 545 -8.98 23.97 1.99
CA LYS A 545 -9.59 24.33 0.70
C LYS A 545 -9.03 23.45 -0.43
N PRO A 546 -9.82 23.22 -1.50
CA PRO A 546 -9.32 22.65 -2.74
C PRO A 546 -8.13 23.44 -3.28
N ILE A 547 -7.15 22.76 -3.86
CA ILE A 547 -6.05 23.39 -4.61
C ILE A 547 -6.35 23.25 -6.09
N GLN A 548 -6.19 24.34 -6.84
CA GLN A 548 -6.27 24.35 -8.30
C GLN A 548 -4.87 24.56 -8.89
N LEU A 549 -4.54 23.83 -9.96
CA LEU A 549 -3.28 23.99 -10.69
C LEU A 549 -3.24 25.34 -11.41
N SER A 550 -2.10 26.02 -11.38
CA SER A 550 -1.89 27.28 -12.09
C SER A 550 -1.52 27.09 -13.57
N GLN A 551 -0.90 25.96 -13.91
CA GLN A 551 -0.42 25.62 -15.26
C GLN A 551 -0.81 24.19 -15.64
N PRO A 552 -2.11 23.83 -15.68
CA PRO A 552 -2.53 22.46 -15.96
C PRO A 552 -2.14 22.01 -17.38
N ILE A 553 -1.64 20.78 -17.49
CA ILE A 553 -1.37 20.17 -18.80
C ILE A 553 -2.70 19.80 -19.46
N MET A 554 -3.04 20.45 -20.56
CA MET A 554 -4.37 20.34 -21.17
C MET A 554 -4.68 18.96 -21.78
N GLU A 555 -3.68 18.30 -22.35
CA GLU A 555 -3.84 17.04 -23.09
C GLU A 555 -2.98 15.92 -22.48
N PRO A 556 -3.47 14.67 -22.45
CA PRO A 556 -2.69 13.53 -21.99
C PRO A 556 -1.56 13.18 -22.98
N PRO A 557 -0.65 12.25 -22.61
CA PRO A 557 0.40 11.78 -23.51
C PRO A 557 -0.13 11.37 -24.89
N LYS A 558 0.64 11.66 -25.95
CA LYS A 558 0.29 11.32 -27.32
C LYS A 558 0.00 9.81 -27.44
N GLY A 559 -1.05 9.46 -28.19
CA GLY A 559 -1.49 8.07 -28.36
C GLY A 559 -2.39 7.55 -27.24
N THR A 560 -2.79 8.39 -26.27
CA THR A 560 -3.82 8.05 -25.27
C THR A 560 -5.15 7.69 -25.95
N PRO A 561 -5.71 6.48 -25.72
CA PRO A 561 -6.95 6.06 -26.34
C PRO A 561 -8.14 6.90 -25.88
N LYS A 562 -8.89 7.45 -26.84
CA LYS A 562 -10.22 8.06 -26.60
C LYS A 562 -11.32 7.01 -26.41
N ARG A 563 -11.04 5.75 -26.73
CA ARG A 563 -11.94 4.61 -26.58
C ARG A 563 -11.13 3.41 -26.09
N ILE A 564 -11.63 2.76 -25.05
CA ILE A 564 -11.19 1.40 -24.70
C ILE A 564 -12.04 0.44 -25.50
N LEU A 565 -11.43 -0.24 -26.47
CA LEU A 565 -12.06 -1.33 -27.20
C LEU A 565 -11.60 -2.63 -26.54
N VAL A 566 -12.47 -3.27 -25.77
CA VAL A 566 -12.29 -4.68 -25.44
C VAL A 566 -12.85 -5.46 -26.62
N ASN A 567 -11.96 -5.95 -27.47
CA ASN A 567 -12.38 -6.84 -28.54
C ASN A 567 -12.62 -8.21 -27.92
N PRO A 568 -13.88 -8.71 -27.91
CA PRO A 568 -14.14 -10.02 -27.37
C PRO A 568 -13.43 -11.07 -28.23
N PHE A 569 -12.72 -12.02 -27.61
CA PHE A 569 -12.08 -13.11 -28.33
C PHE A 569 -13.13 -13.95 -29.08
N VAL A 570 -14.31 -14.10 -28.48
CA VAL A 570 -15.46 -14.79 -29.05
C VAL A 570 -16.74 -14.00 -28.81
N LYS A 571 -17.71 -14.13 -29.72
CA LYS A 571 -19.09 -13.71 -29.51
C LYS A 571 -19.97 -14.95 -29.39
N LEU A 572 -20.73 -15.05 -28.30
CA LEU A 572 -21.79 -16.04 -28.18
C LEU A 572 -22.91 -15.71 -29.19
N GLU A 573 -23.16 -16.60 -30.15
CA GLU A 573 -24.22 -16.42 -31.14
C GLU A 573 -25.54 -17.04 -30.69
N SER A 574 -25.51 -18.25 -30.13
CA SER A 574 -26.69 -18.93 -29.60
C SER A 574 -26.33 -20.00 -28.57
N VAL A 575 -27.31 -20.34 -27.73
CA VAL A 575 -27.27 -21.47 -26.78
C VAL A 575 -28.56 -22.25 -26.93
N SER A 576 -28.46 -23.57 -27.05
CA SER A 576 -29.59 -24.49 -27.01
C SER A 576 -29.32 -25.59 -25.99
N LYS A 577 -30.30 -26.49 -25.79
CA LYS A 577 -30.14 -27.67 -24.93
C LYS A 577 -28.97 -28.58 -25.34
N THR A 578 -28.57 -28.53 -26.61
CA THR A 578 -27.62 -29.48 -27.20
C THR A 578 -26.34 -28.83 -27.74
N GLN A 579 -26.27 -27.50 -27.82
CA GLN A 579 -25.13 -26.81 -28.44
C GLN A 579 -24.95 -25.36 -27.96
N VAL A 580 -23.69 -24.92 -28.03
CA VAL A 580 -23.28 -23.51 -27.93
C VAL A 580 -22.66 -23.10 -29.26
N ALA A 581 -23.19 -22.05 -29.89
CA ALA A 581 -22.59 -21.47 -31.08
C ALA A 581 -21.76 -20.23 -30.71
N LEU A 582 -20.48 -20.24 -31.07
CA LEU A 582 -19.53 -19.16 -30.86
C LEU A 582 -19.03 -18.62 -32.19
N LYS A 583 -18.85 -17.31 -32.30
CA LYS A 583 -18.08 -16.68 -33.38
C LYS A 583 -16.74 -16.22 -32.83
N VAL A 584 -15.65 -16.83 -33.27
CA VAL A 584 -14.29 -16.39 -32.97
C VAL A 584 -13.98 -15.12 -33.76
N ILE A 585 -13.69 -14.04 -33.03
CA ILE A 585 -13.35 -12.72 -33.57
C ILE A 585 -11.88 -12.39 -33.26
N GLY A 586 -11.35 -12.90 -32.15
CA GLY A 586 -9.95 -12.73 -31.75
C GLY A 586 -8.97 -13.54 -32.60
N LYS A 587 -7.68 -13.39 -32.29
CA LYS A 587 -6.59 -14.14 -32.93
C LYS A 587 -6.48 -15.53 -32.32
N PRO A 588 -6.76 -16.62 -33.07
CA PRO A 588 -6.52 -17.98 -32.59
C PRO A 588 -5.00 -18.29 -32.50
N PRO A 589 -4.61 -19.39 -31.82
CA PRO A 589 -5.48 -20.34 -31.12
C PRO A 589 -6.12 -19.73 -29.87
N LEU A 590 -7.37 -20.09 -29.62
CA LEU A 590 -8.11 -19.72 -28.41
C LEU A 590 -8.37 -20.99 -27.59
N GLU A 591 -7.96 -20.98 -26.34
CA GLU A 591 -8.41 -21.96 -25.35
C GLU A 591 -9.80 -21.55 -24.89
N VAL A 592 -10.80 -22.40 -25.11
CA VAL A 592 -12.19 -22.13 -24.74
C VAL A 592 -12.63 -23.17 -23.71
N THR A 593 -13.17 -22.69 -22.61
CA THR A 593 -13.84 -23.51 -21.62
C THR A 593 -15.30 -23.10 -21.50
N ILE A 594 -16.21 -24.04 -21.70
CA ILE A 594 -17.64 -23.85 -21.47
C ILE A 594 -17.99 -24.44 -20.11
N TYR A 595 -18.49 -23.58 -19.22
CA TYR A 595 -19.03 -23.97 -17.94
C TYR A 595 -20.55 -23.97 -18.01
N HIS A 596 -21.19 -24.99 -17.44
CA HIS A 596 -22.63 -25.00 -17.27
C HIS A 596 -23.10 -25.75 -16.03
N GLY A 597 -24.26 -25.36 -15.48
CA GLY A 597 -24.83 -25.97 -14.29
C GLY A 597 -26.03 -25.22 -13.75
N ALA A 598 -26.70 -25.80 -12.75
CA ALA A 598 -27.90 -25.23 -12.14
C ALA A 598 -27.62 -23.97 -11.30
N ASN A 599 -26.37 -23.78 -10.85
CA ASN A 599 -25.94 -22.62 -10.08
C ASN A 599 -25.08 -21.69 -10.94
N ASN A 600 -25.33 -20.38 -10.86
CA ASN A 600 -24.48 -19.37 -11.51
C ASN A 600 -23.29 -19.05 -10.61
N ALA A 601 -22.09 -19.56 -10.92
CA ALA A 601 -20.90 -19.25 -10.14
C ALA A 601 -20.42 -17.80 -10.38
N MET A 602 -19.71 -17.24 -9.41
CA MET A 602 -19.31 -15.83 -9.43
C MET A 602 -18.28 -15.52 -10.53
N THR A 603 -17.33 -16.41 -10.80
CA THR A 603 -16.21 -16.16 -11.71
C THR A 603 -15.88 -17.40 -12.57
N PHE A 604 -14.85 -17.30 -13.40
CA PHE A 604 -14.26 -18.43 -14.14
C PHE A 604 -13.17 -19.17 -13.33
N ALA A 605 -12.88 -18.72 -12.10
CA ALA A 605 -11.92 -19.36 -11.22
C ALA A 605 -12.41 -20.76 -10.83
N GLU A 606 -11.59 -21.75 -11.13
CA GLU A 606 -11.69 -23.07 -10.54
C GLU A 606 -10.93 -23.04 -9.21
N GLY A 607 -11.59 -23.38 -8.10
CA GLY A 607 -10.95 -23.43 -6.79
C GLY A 607 -10.41 -22.08 -6.33
N ILE A 608 -11.30 -21.12 -6.06
CA ILE A 608 -10.88 -19.83 -5.49
C ILE A 608 -10.07 -20.10 -4.22
N ASN A 609 -8.78 -19.74 -4.25
CA ASN A 609 -7.98 -19.55 -3.05
C ASN A 609 -8.60 -18.39 -2.26
N VAL A 610 -9.56 -18.72 -1.39
CA VAL A 610 -10.25 -17.74 -0.57
C VAL A 610 -9.24 -17.23 0.45
N GLU A 611 -8.74 -16.00 0.26
CA GLU A 611 -8.12 -15.24 1.34
C GLU A 611 -9.25 -14.83 2.32
N SER A 612 -9.84 -15.81 3.02
CA SER A 612 -10.84 -15.49 4.05
C SER A 612 -10.23 -15.59 5.43
N ARG A 613 -10.43 -14.54 6.22
CA ARG A 613 -10.45 -14.70 7.68
C ARG A 613 -11.80 -15.23 8.18
N LYS A 614 -12.81 -15.32 7.30
CA LYS A 614 -14.17 -15.80 7.62
C LYS A 614 -14.71 -16.76 6.53
N PRO A 615 -14.40 -18.07 6.63
CA PRO A 615 -14.76 -19.07 5.62
C PRO A 615 -16.27 -19.18 5.36
N SER A 616 -17.10 -18.97 6.39
CA SER A 616 -18.56 -19.17 6.34
C SER A 616 -19.33 -18.24 5.40
N ARG A 617 -18.69 -17.19 4.84
CA ARG A 617 -19.33 -16.24 3.91
C ARG A 617 -19.19 -16.63 2.42
N HIS A 618 -18.50 -17.72 2.10
CA HIS A 618 -17.99 -17.98 0.74
C HIS A 618 -18.48 -19.30 0.09
N ASN A 619 -19.49 -19.98 0.64
CA ASN A 619 -20.04 -21.23 0.09
C ASN A 619 -20.76 -21.11 -1.26
N VAL A 620 -20.67 -19.96 -1.96
CA VAL A 620 -21.41 -19.66 -3.21
C VAL A 620 -20.49 -19.61 -4.44
N ILE A 621 -19.25 -20.09 -4.30
CA ILE A 621 -18.18 -19.79 -5.25
C ILE A 621 -17.94 -20.91 -6.28
N ASP A 622 -18.06 -22.19 -5.90
CA ASP A 622 -17.94 -23.32 -6.83
C ASP A 622 -19.33 -23.90 -7.12
N GLY A 623 -19.93 -23.44 -8.21
CA GLY A 623 -21.30 -23.82 -8.61
C GLY A 623 -21.41 -24.51 -9.97
N TRP A 624 -20.31 -24.66 -10.72
CA TRP A 624 -20.35 -25.26 -12.05
C TRP A 624 -20.39 -26.79 -11.94
N THR A 625 -21.45 -27.38 -12.45
CA THR A 625 -21.64 -28.84 -12.42
C THR A 625 -20.84 -29.52 -13.55
N PHE A 626 -20.63 -28.83 -14.67
CA PHE A 626 -19.99 -29.39 -15.85
C PHE A 626 -19.06 -28.38 -16.51
N LYS A 627 -18.00 -28.92 -17.11
CA LYS A 627 -16.96 -28.18 -17.83
C LYS A 627 -16.58 -28.93 -19.11
N GLN A 628 -16.45 -28.18 -20.21
CA GLN A 628 -15.90 -28.69 -21.46
C GLN A 628 -14.80 -27.75 -21.96
N GLN A 629 -13.60 -28.28 -22.17
CA GLN A 629 -12.46 -27.54 -22.70
C GLN A 629 -12.18 -27.93 -24.15
N LEU A 630 -11.82 -26.95 -24.98
CA LEU A 630 -11.46 -27.15 -26.37
C LEU A 630 -10.52 -26.03 -26.85
N THR A 631 -9.82 -26.27 -27.96
CA THR A 631 -9.01 -25.24 -28.62
C THR A 631 -9.62 -24.88 -29.97
N LEU A 632 -9.89 -23.59 -30.18
CA LEU A 632 -10.36 -23.05 -31.46
C LEU A 632 -9.18 -22.49 -32.24
N SER A 633 -8.78 -23.19 -33.29
CA SER A 633 -7.58 -22.87 -34.08
C SER A 633 -7.84 -21.93 -35.27
N LYS A 634 -9.10 -21.65 -35.61
CA LYS A 634 -9.47 -20.81 -36.77
C LYS A 634 -10.52 -19.75 -36.40
N PRO A 635 -10.49 -18.56 -37.01
CA PRO A 635 -11.57 -17.59 -36.90
C PRO A 635 -12.88 -18.13 -37.49
N GLY A 636 -14.02 -17.50 -37.15
CA GLY A 636 -15.32 -17.85 -37.72
C GLY A 636 -16.26 -18.52 -36.74
N LYS A 637 -17.31 -19.15 -37.26
CA LYS A 637 -18.36 -19.78 -36.44
C LYS A 637 -17.97 -21.19 -36.04
N HIS A 638 -18.20 -21.53 -34.78
CA HIS A 638 -17.96 -22.83 -34.19
C HIS A 638 -19.19 -23.26 -33.41
N THR A 639 -19.59 -24.51 -33.56
CA THR A 639 -20.70 -25.11 -32.83
C THR A 639 -20.14 -26.18 -31.92
N ILE A 640 -20.39 -26.06 -30.63
CA ILE A 640 -19.82 -26.92 -29.59
C ILE A 640 -20.97 -27.71 -28.96
N PRO A 641 -20.98 -29.05 -29.07
CA PRO A 641 -22.04 -29.86 -28.50
C PRO A 641 -21.95 -29.84 -26.97
N ILE A 642 -23.09 -29.63 -26.30
CA ILE A 642 -23.23 -29.64 -24.84
C ILE A 642 -24.56 -30.30 -24.44
N GLN A 643 -24.79 -30.60 -23.15
CA GLN A 643 -26.08 -31.09 -22.66
C GLN A 643 -26.58 -30.21 -21.51
N LEU A 644 -27.64 -29.44 -21.76
CA LEU A 644 -28.26 -28.57 -20.75
C LEU A 644 -29.61 -29.11 -20.29
N THR A 645 -29.83 -29.06 -18.98
CA THR A 645 -31.17 -29.21 -18.39
C THR A 645 -31.83 -27.84 -18.24
N SER A 646 -33.14 -27.83 -17.98
CA SER A 646 -33.88 -26.57 -17.75
C SER A 646 -33.30 -25.85 -16.53
N GLY A 647 -33.04 -24.55 -16.66
CA GLY A 647 -32.47 -23.73 -15.58
C GLY A 647 -30.94 -23.72 -15.50
N HIS A 648 -30.24 -24.42 -16.40
CA HIS A 648 -28.78 -24.30 -16.47
C HIS A 648 -28.32 -22.91 -16.91
N PHE A 649 -27.31 -22.39 -16.22
CA PHE A 649 -26.50 -21.26 -16.66
C PHE A 649 -25.39 -21.76 -17.57
N VAL A 650 -24.97 -20.93 -18.54
CA VAL A 650 -23.81 -21.18 -19.40
C VAL A 650 -22.88 -19.99 -19.34
N ARG A 651 -21.58 -20.26 -19.17
CA ARG A 651 -20.51 -19.26 -19.32
C ARG A 651 -19.43 -19.80 -20.24
N VAL A 652 -18.83 -18.90 -21.01
CA VAL A 652 -17.76 -19.20 -21.94
C VAL A 652 -16.55 -18.41 -21.47
N TYR A 653 -15.54 -19.14 -21.01
CA TYR A 653 -14.23 -18.62 -20.69
C TYR A 653 -13.32 -18.79 -21.90
N VAL A 654 -12.57 -17.76 -22.23
CA VAL A 654 -11.64 -17.78 -23.35
C VAL A 654 -10.29 -17.23 -22.93
N LYS A 655 -9.23 -17.94 -23.30
CA LYS A 655 -7.84 -17.56 -23.07
C LYS A 655 -7.05 -17.58 -24.37
N ASN A 656 -6.14 -16.62 -24.52
CA ASN A 656 -5.10 -16.61 -25.54
C ASN A 656 -3.84 -15.93 -25.01
N LYS A 657 -2.81 -15.76 -25.85
CA LYS A 657 -1.54 -15.12 -25.45
C LYS A 657 -1.66 -13.67 -24.95
N GLU A 658 -2.76 -12.97 -25.28
CA GLU A 658 -2.98 -11.57 -24.93
C GLU A 658 -3.75 -11.43 -23.60
N GLY A 659 -4.50 -12.45 -23.17
CA GLY A 659 -5.28 -12.41 -21.95
C GLY A 659 -6.35 -13.48 -21.85
N GLN A 660 -7.30 -13.24 -20.95
CA GLN A 660 -8.43 -14.12 -20.67
C GLN A 660 -9.72 -13.32 -20.44
N ALA A 661 -10.88 -13.87 -20.81
CA ALA A 661 -12.19 -13.22 -20.74
C ALA A 661 -13.36 -14.20 -20.61
#